data_AF-A0A2G5TQ25-F1
#
_entry.id   AF-A0A2G5TQ25-F1
#
_cell.length_a   1.000
_cell.length_b   1.000
_cell.length_c   1.000
_cell.angle_alpha   90.00
_cell.angle_beta   90.00
_cell.angle_gamma   90.00
#
_symmetry.space_group_name_H-M   'P 1'
#
loop_
_entity.id
_entity.type
_entity.pdbx_description
1 polymer ?
#
loop_
_entity_poly.entity_id
_entity_poly.type
_entity_poly.pdbx_seq_one_letter_code
_entity_poly.pdbx_strand_id
1 'polypeptide(L)'
;MVEEIRENLIETFVQSTWLHENTRMRAIRKAELMKKVIGYPPEFEVPGALDNFFESRCGSHSSMIRISTYPIYAKIASIGEVIGHEMGHGFDTEGRRLDENGGKHDWWTSEDSAEYDRKAQCLIDQYNNYDDPDFGRNLNGSTTIQEMAADIIGISVSLKTYNKVDFANEPSIFGFEDEKPDKLFFHITALVITKIKLLINLLILTKQLSHSGIQWQVFNHFSLSERHNNQISSSALYAALLIVKNHEKPQTPSTPSRPVLEPVKHKGVCKSPECITLAHQLHNWRDVSVDPCQNFFKAVCGKYNEHSLYKNANLLRNTEIVANLIKEYLHKDLSSSSKSENAMKFFFDRCETTKRMNLTLVTLNEKREILKLIKQVGSWPMLNKSWNESEFDLNDMMSNMAKLGASKFGFFEVVHQVVDPYFDVDSANMTAGQLEKDIFEFLELNNVLFDIESARNDVRNIAKLIHDMAELLSAKAQENMREQGTDKMQENVPSIDFERITKNLFNPKRQDVVWEKLKTKFYSFPGHPYFSNKTRNHVMNIFPLAALRVYVRNHYDKENLELASEMVEEIRKTLIETFMKSTWLHENTRMRAIRKAELMKKVIGYPPEFEVPGALDNFFESVTFTDTDSYFTTFNKALKLQKEQYFDHHSGFLSIAPDIRYLTSALRIPFIDDPYFDSTYPKYARIASIGEAIGHEMGHGFDTTGRKLDENGQEYDWWASGDSDEYDRKAQCLIDQYNNYDDPDFGINLNGSTTIKEMAADIIGISVSLKTYNKVDFFKEPSIFGFEDEKPDKLFFHITALNWCRARDTTPLATQLTAVHPTANFRVNGVFANMKSFAEAFNCPVGSPMNPKKKCELF
;
A
#
# COMPACT_ATOMS: atom_id res chain seq x y z
N MET A 1 18.63 -34.17 4.80
CA MET A 1 19.03 -32.80 4.41
C MET A 1 20.39 -32.34 4.99
N VAL A 2 20.56 -31.93 6.26
CA VAL A 2 21.92 -31.52 6.75
C VAL A 2 22.98 -32.61 6.52
N GLU A 3 22.65 -33.85 6.85
CA GLU A 3 23.53 -35.00 6.62
C GLU A 3 23.81 -35.23 5.13
N GLU A 4 22.78 -35.20 4.28
CA GLU A 4 22.90 -35.35 2.82
C GLU A 4 23.77 -34.25 2.19
N ILE A 5 23.56 -32.98 2.58
CA ILE A 5 24.37 -31.85 2.12
C ILE A 5 25.84 -32.04 2.56
N ARG A 6 26.06 -32.43 3.82
CA ARG A 6 27.41 -32.72 4.35
C ARG A 6 28.09 -33.86 3.59
N GLU A 7 27.38 -34.95 3.29
CA GLU A 7 27.91 -36.07 2.52
C GLU A 7 28.33 -35.65 1.10
N ASN A 8 27.52 -34.81 0.44
CA ASN A 8 27.85 -34.26 -0.88
C ASN A 8 29.02 -33.26 -0.83
N LEU A 9 29.19 -32.54 0.28
CA LEU A 9 30.36 -31.70 0.52
C LEU A 9 31.63 -32.56 0.70
N ILE A 10 31.55 -33.64 1.49
CA ILE A 10 32.64 -34.61 1.66
C ILE A 10 33.02 -35.23 0.31
N GLU A 11 32.04 -35.64 -0.49
CA GLU A 11 32.26 -36.19 -1.84
C GLU A 11 33.01 -35.19 -2.74
N THR A 12 32.75 -33.89 -2.58
CA THR A 12 33.46 -32.83 -3.32
C THR A 12 34.94 -32.76 -2.94
N PHE A 13 35.29 -32.95 -1.67
CA PHE A 13 36.69 -33.06 -1.27
C PHE A 13 37.34 -34.36 -1.76
N VAL A 14 36.65 -35.49 -1.67
CA VAL A 14 37.14 -36.80 -2.17
C VAL A 14 37.48 -36.72 -3.67
N GLN A 15 36.64 -36.05 -4.46
CA GLN A 15 36.81 -35.87 -5.90
C GLN A 15 37.79 -34.75 -6.27
N SER A 16 38.33 -34.00 -5.31
CA SER A 16 39.26 -32.90 -5.59
C SER A 16 40.58 -33.41 -6.17
N THR A 17 40.93 -32.89 -7.36
CA THR A 17 42.14 -33.27 -8.11
C THR A 17 43.32 -32.34 -7.86
N TRP A 18 43.11 -31.20 -7.20
CA TRP A 18 44.15 -30.18 -6.96
C TRP A 18 44.60 -30.10 -5.51
N LEU A 19 43.78 -30.58 -4.56
CA LEU A 19 44.18 -30.65 -3.15
C LEU A 19 45.15 -31.81 -2.92
N HIS A 20 46.23 -31.54 -2.20
CA HIS A 20 47.12 -32.59 -1.73
C HIS A 20 46.40 -33.53 -0.76
N GLU A 21 46.83 -34.79 -0.70
CA GLU A 21 46.15 -35.84 0.07
C GLU A 21 45.96 -35.48 1.55
N ASN A 22 46.97 -34.88 2.18
CA ASN A 22 46.88 -34.45 3.59
C ASN A 22 45.82 -33.36 3.80
N THR A 23 45.80 -32.33 2.96
CA THR A 23 44.80 -31.25 3.03
C THR A 23 43.40 -31.80 2.76
N ARG A 24 43.27 -32.67 1.75
CA ARG A 24 42.00 -33.33 1.40
C ARG A 24 41.44 -34.17 2.56
N MET A 25 42.27 -35.01 3.18
CA MET A 25 41.82 -35.85 4.31
C MET A 25 41.42 -35.03 5.54
N ARG A 26 42.15 -33.94 5.83
CA ARG A 26 41.78 -33.02 6.91
C ARG A 26 40.51 -32.23 6.62
N ALA A 27 40.31 -31.80 5.37
CA ALA A 27 39.08 -31.15 4.95
C ALA A 27 37.86 -32.08 5.08
N ILE A 28 38.01 -33.36 4.68
CA ILE A 28 36.98 -34.40 4.88
C ILE A 28 36.65 -34.55 6.37
N ARG A 29 37.66 -34.72 7.23
CA ARG A 29 37.47 -34.84 8.68
C ARG A 29 36.78 -33.61 9.28
N LYS A 30 37.18 -32.42 8.83
CA LYS A 30 36.55 -31.16 9.24
C LYS A 30 35.08 -31.12 8.84
N ALA A 31 34.75 -31.53 7.61
CA ALA A 31 33.37 -31.61 7.14
C ALA A 31 32.57 -32.65 7.94
N GLU A 32 33.11 -33.83 8.24
CA GLU A 32 32.47 -34.87 9.07
C GLU A 32 32.14 -34.36 10.49
N LEU A 33 32.97 -33.48 11.03
CA LEU A 33 32.79 -32.87 12.35
C LEU A 33 31.78 -31.71 12.36
N MET A 34 31.31 -31.24 11.21
CA MET A 34 30.23 -30.25 11.14
C MET A 34 28.92 -30.88 11.64
N LYS A 35 28.63 -30.61 12.92
CA LYS A 35 27.46 -31.16 13.63
C LYS A 35 26.17 -30.47 13.20
N LYS A 36 25.09 -31.24 13.32
CA LYS A 36 23.71 -30.77 13.27
C LYS A 36 23.44 -29.82 14.45
N VAL A 37 23.54 -28.51 14.24
CA VAL A 37 22.96 -27.52 15.17
C VAL A 37 21.55 -27.22 14.68
N ILE A 38 20.57 -27.97 15.18
CA ILE A 38 19.15 -27.63 14.98
C ILE A 38 18.57 -27.29 16.35
N GLY A 39 18.38 -25.99 16.59
CA GLY A 39 17.79 -25.43 17.80
C GLY A 39 18.76 -24.54 18.58
N TYR A 40 18.21 -23.50 19.24
CA TYR A 40 18.94 -22.72 20.24
C TYR A 40 19.37 -23.65 21.39
N PRO A 41 20.60 -23.53 21.92
CA PRO A 41 20.99 -24.26 23.13
C PRO A 41 20.08 -23.82 24.30
N PRO A 42 19.68 -24.74 25.21
CA PRO A 42 18.78 -24.44 26.33
C PRO A 42 19.30 -23.38 27.32
N GLU A 43 20.59 -23.02 27.22
CA GLU A 43 21.28 -22.13 28.14
C GLU A 43 21.26 -20.65 27.70
N PHE A 44 20.68 -20.35 26.52
CA PHE A 44 20.43 -18.99 26.05
C PHE A 44 18.99 -18.53 26.35
N GLU A 45 18.58 -18.57 27.62
CA GLU A 45 17.63 -17.56 28.11
C GLU A 45 18.43 -16.29 28.37
N VAL A 46 18.42 -15.35 27.42
CA VAL A 46 18.98 -14.02 27.64
C VAL A 46 17.97 -13.23 28.47
N PRO A 47 18.26 -12.85 29.73
CA PRO A 47 17.36 -12.03 30.51
C PRO A 47 17.43 -10.57 30.03
N GLY A 48 16.28 -10.01 29.64
CA GLY A 48 15.94 -8.58 29.83
C GLY A 48 16.70 -7.50 29.04
N ALA A 49 17.65 -7.81 28.16
CA ALA A 49 18.41 -6.79 27.40
C ALA A 49 18.00 -6.63 25.93
N LEU A 50 17.19 -7.55 25.39
CA LEU A 50 16.70 -7.51 23.99
C LEU A 50 15.34 -6.81 23.83
N ASP A 51 14.56 -6.66 24.89
CA ASP A 51 13.26 -5.97 24.83
C ASP A 51 13.41 -4.48 24.45
N ASN A 52 14.46 -3.80 24.95
CA ASN A 52 14.70 -2.40 24.62
C ASN A 52 15.25 -2.15 23.20
N PHE A 53 15.79 -3.17 22.53
CA PHE A 53 16.31 -3.01 21.15
C PHE A 53 15.22 -3.30 20.10
N PHE A 54 14.31 -4.24 20.38
CA PHE A 54 13.22 -4.60 19.48
C PHE A 54 12.02 -3.63 19.53
N GLU A 55 11.77 -2.95 20.65
CA GLU A 55 10.68 -1.96 20.73
C GLU A 55 10.88 -0.71 19.86
N SER A 56 12.12 -0.38 19.48
CA SER A 56 12.40 0.84 18.69
C SER A 56 12.19 0.69 17.17
N ARG A 57 12.01 -0.53 16.65
CA ARG A 57 11.91 -0.80 15.19
C ARG A 57 10.97 -1.96 14.83
N CYS A 58 9.80 -2.05 15.46
CA CYS A 58 8.80 -3.08 15.12
C CYS A 58 8.27 -2.92 13.68
N GLY A 59 8.88 -3.63 12.73
CA GLY A 59 8.49 -3.63 11.32
C GLY A 59 9.01 -4.79 10.46
N SER A 60 9.53 -5.88 11.02
CA SER A 60 9.88 -7.08 10.24
C SER A 60 9.09 -8.29 10.72
N HIS A 61 7.96 -8.57 10.07
CA HIS A 61 7.34 -9.90 10.15
C HIS A 61 8.06 -10.76 9.10
N SER A 62 8.91 -11.71 9.52
CA SER A 62 9.34 -12.76 8.60
C SER A 62 8.21 -13.76 8.49
N SER A 63 7.62 -13.93 7.30
CA SER A 63 6.79 -15.10 7.03
C SER A 63 7.63 -16.35 7.29
N MET A 64 7.34 -17.10 8.36
CA MET A 64 8.01 -18.38 8.60
C MET A 64 7.61 -19.32 7.47
N ILE A 65 8.53 -19.59 6.55
CA ILE A 65 8.33 -20.56 5.47
C ILE A 65 8.14 -21.93 6.14
N ARG A 66 6.93 -22.50 6.06
CA ARG A 66 6.68 -23.89 6.47
C ARG A 66 7.24 -24.83 5.40
N ILE A 67 8.56 -25.03 5.42
CA ILE A 67 9.31 -25.85 4.45
C ILE A 67 8.86 -27.32 4.50
N SER A 68 8.23 -27.79 5.59
CA SER A 68 7.86 -29.20 5.78
C SER A 68 6.95 -29.77 4.69
N THR A 69 6.09 -28.94 4.08
CA THR A 69 5.11 -29.37 3.06
C THR A 69 5.63 -29.32 1.63
N TYR A 70 6.87 -28.84 1.40
CA TYR A 70 7.43 -28.77 0.04
C TYR A 70 7.92 -30.14 -0.46
N PRO A 71 7.90 -30.38 -1.78
CA PRO A 71 8.58 -31.52 -2.39
C PRO A 71 10.06 -31.57 -2.00
N ILE A 72 10.67 -32.75 -1.98
CA ILE A 72 12.07 -32.93 -1.54
C ILE A 72 13.03 -32.08 -2.37
N TYR A 73 12.82 -31.99 -3.69
CA TYR A 73 13.67 -31.23 -4.60
C TYR A 73 13.63 -29.73 -4.29
N ALA A 74 12.46 -29.20 -3.93
CA ALA A 74 12.28 -27.80 -3.57
C ALA A 74 12.91 -27.48 -2.21
N LYS A 75 12.87 -28.42 -1.26
CA LYS A 75 13.59 -28.31 0.02
C LYS A 75 15.09 -28.24 -0.21
N ILE A 76 15.64 -29.11 -1.06
CA ILE A 76 17.07 -29.13 -1.38
C ILE A 76 17.47 -27.81 -2.07
N ALA A 77 16.77 -27.41 -3.12
CA ALA A 77 17.03 -26.17 -3.85
C ALA A 77 16.83 -24.89 -3.01
N SER A 78 16.16 -24.98 -1.86
CA SER A 78 15.99 -23.86 -0.93
C SER A 78 16.94 -23.95 0.25
N ILE A 79 16.57 -24.65 1.31
CA ILE A 79 17.35 -24.70 2.55
C ILE A 79 18.65 -25.52 2.39
N GLY A 80 18.74 -26.42 1.42
CA GLY A 80 19.97 -27.15 1.14
C GLY A 80 21.12 -26.23 0.70
N GLU A 81 20.82 -25.18 -0.08
CA GLU A 81 21.81 -24.17 -0.46
C GLU A 81 22.30 -23.39 0.75
N VAL A 82 21.39 -22.91 1.61
CA VAL A 82 21.73 -22.19 2.85
C VAL A 82 22.61 -23.05 3.77
N ILE A 83 22.26 -24.32 3.96
CA ILE A 83 23.07 -25.25 4.77
C ILE A 83 24.47 -25.39 4.16
N GLY A 84 24.55 -25.53 2.84
CA GLY A 84 25.83 -25.65 2.15
C GLY A 84 26.65 -24.35 2.20
N HIS A 85 26.01 -23.18 2.15
CA HIS A 85 26.64 -21.87 2.29
C HIS A 85 27.31 -21.75 3.66
N GLU A 86 26.57 -22.04 4.74
CA GLU A 86 27.10 -21.99 6.11
C GLU A 86 28.23 -23.00 6.34
N MET A 87 28.14 -24.20 5.74
CA MET A 87 29.25 -25.16 5.75
C MET A 87 30.44 -24.65 4.92
N GLY A 88 30.18 -23.89 3.86
CA GLY A 88 31.17 -23.27 2.98
C GLY A 88 32.08 -22.28 3.69
N HIS A 89 31.56 -21.52 4.68
CA HIS A 89 32.39 -20.67 5.55
C HIS A 89 33.45 -21.45 6.34
N GLY A 90 33.26 -22.75 6.53
CA GLY A 90 34.31 -23.61 7.09
C GLY A 90 35.54 -23.77 6.19
N PHE A 91 35.46 -23.38 4.91
CA PHE A 91 36.50 -23.61 3.90
C PHE A 91 36.77 -22.38 3.03
N ASP A 92 36.20 -21.23 3.35
CA ASP A 92 36.48 -19.97 2.66
C ASP A 92 37.89 -19.43 2.98
N THR A 93 38.21 -18.23 2.49
CA THR A 93 39.52 -17.57 2.70
C THR A 93 39.96 -17.48 4.18
N GLU A 94 39.03 -17.38 5.12
CA GLU A 94 39.31 -17.38 6.56
C GLU A 94 39.03 -18.75 7.20
N GLY A 95 37.96 -19.44 6.77
CA GLY A 95 37.59 -20.77 7.21
C GLY A 95 38.71 -21.79 7.03
N ARG A 96 39.47 -21.70 5.93
CA ARG A 96 40.65 -22.55 5.67
C ARG A 96 41.76 -22.40 6.70
N ARG A 97 41.79 -21.30 7.46
CA ARG A 97 42.77 -21.08 8.54
C ARG A 97 42.32 -21.67 9.87
N LEU A 98 41.12 -22.22 9.95
CA LEU A 98 40.61 -22.92 11.12
C LEU A 98 40.72 -24.42 10.88
N ASP A 99 41.37 -25.16 11.77
CA ASP A 99 41.46 -26.60 11.66
C ASP A 99 40.16 -27.30 12.08
N GLU A 100 40.15 -28.63 12.08
CA GLU A 100 38.99 -29.43 12.48
C GLU A 100 38.59 -29.27 13.96
N ASN A 101 39.44 -28.69 14.79
CA ASN A 101 39.22 -28.41 16.21
C ASN A 101 38.96 -26.91 16.50
N GLY A 102 38.87 -26.08 15.44
CA GLY A 102 38.72 -24.63 15.57
C GLY A 102 40.00 -23.87 15.93
N GLY A 103 41.17 -24.52 15.88
CA GLY A 103 42.47 -23.88 16.04
C GLY A 103 42.82 -23.03 14.82
N LYS A 104 43.22 -21.77 15.05
CA LYS A 104 43.62 -20.85 13.97
C LYS A 104 45.09 -21.03 13.61
N HIS A 105 45.37 -21.76 12.53
CA HIS A 105 46.69 -21.90 11.94
C HIS A 105 46.57 -22.32 10.46
N ASP A 106 47.58 -22.05 9.64
CA ASP A 106 47.59 -22.51 8.26
C ASP A 106 47.89 -24.01 8.21
N TRP A 107 46.87 -24.82 7.95
CA TRP A 107 46.99 -26.28 7.84
C TRP A 107 46.95 -26.77 6.40
N TRP A 108 46.76 -25.87 5.44
CA TRP A 108 46.85 -26.16 4.02
C TRP A 108 48.32 -26.11 3.62
N THR A 109 48.71 -26.89 2.61
CA THR A 109 50.06 -26.75 2.04
C THR A 109 50.20 -25.38 1.37
N SER A 110 51.43 -24.89 1.23
CA SER A 110 51.70 -23.64 0.50
C SER A 110 51.14 -23.69 -0.92
N GLU A 111 51.21 -24.85 -1.55
CA GLU A 111 50.72 -25.10 -2.91
C GLU A 111 49.18 -25.07 -2.97
N ASP A 112 48.49 -25.72 -2.03
CA ASP A 112 47.02 -25.72 -1.97
C ASP A 112 46.49 -24.32 -1.65
N SER A 113 47.14 -23.60 -0.72
CA SER A 113 46.83 -22.21 -0.41
C SER A 113 46.97 -21.30 -1.63
N ALA A 114 48.08 -21.42 -2.37
CA ALA A 114 48.32 -20.62 -3.56
C ALA A 114 47.32 -20.92 -4.69
N GLU A 115 46.96 -22.20 -4.90
CA GLU A 115 45.96 -22.59 -5.90
C GLU A 115 44.55 -22.14 -5.51
N TYR A 116 44.19 -22.16 -4.21
CA TYR A 116 42.94 -21.58 -3.72
C TYR A 116 42.89 -20.08 -3.95
N ASP A 117 43.94 -19.35 -3.55
CA ASP A 117 44.01 -17.90 -3.70
C ASP A 117 43.95 -17.51 -5.20
N ARG A 118 44.59 -18.29 -6.09
CA ARG A 118 44.47 -18.12 -7.54
C ARG A 118 43.03 -18.30 -8.04
N LYS A 119 42.31 -19.31 -7.56
CA LYS A 119 40.90 -19.53 -7.90
C LYS A 119 40.00 -18.42 -7.33
N ALA A 120 40.27 -17.97 -6.11
CA ALA A 120 39.55 -16.86 -5.47
C ALA A 120 39.77 -15.53 -6.19
N GLN A 121 40.99 -15.27 -6.68
CA GLN A 121 41.31 -14.08 -7.47
C GLN A 121 40.46 -14.00 -8.74
N CYS A 122 40.18 -15.13 -9.40
CA CYS A 122 39.28 -15.16 -10.55
C CYS A 122 37.87 -14.64 -10.20
N LEU A 123 37.36 -14.94 -9.01
CA LEU A 123 36.05 -14.46 -8.53
C LEU A 123 36.12 -12.97 -8.15
N ILE A 124 37.22 -12.55 -7.52
CA ILE A 124 37.47 -11.14 -7.20
C ILE A 124 37.48 -10.30 -8.48
N ASP A 125 38.21 -10.75 -9.50
CA ASP A 125 38.31 -10.05 -10.78
C ASP A 125 36.96 -10.01 -11.51
N GLN A 126 36.16 -11.07 -11.43
CA GLN A 126 34.80 -11.08 -11.97
C GLN A 126 33.94 -9.99 -11.34
N TYR A 127 33.96 -9.84 -10.01
CA TYR A 127 33.14 -8.84 -9.30
C TYR A 127 33.69 -7.42 -9.43
N ASN A 128 35.01 -7.25 -9.46
CA ASN A 128 35.64 -5.96 -9.71
C ASN A 128 35.36 -5.42 -11.12
N ASN A 129 35.01 -6.30 -12.06
CA ASN A 129 34.63 -5.94 -13.43
C ASN A 129 33.11 -6.01 -13.66
N TYR A 130 32.33 -6.36 -12.63
CA TYR A 130 30.87 -6.33 -12.70
C TYR A 130 30.38 -4.90 -12.50
N ASP A 131 29.85 -4.31 -13.57
CA ASP A 131 29.16 -3.03 -13.52
C ASP A 131 27.74 -3.28 -13.00
N ASP A 132 27.54 -2.96 -11.72
CA ASP A 132 26.24 -3.12 -11.08
C ASP A 132 25.28 -2.03 -11.61
N PRO A 133 24.22 -2.40 -12.34
CA PRO A 133 23.34 -1.44 -12.99
C PRO A 133 22.57 -0.56 -12.00
N ASP A 134 22.45 -0.96 -10.73
CA ASP A 134 21.74 -0.19 -9.70
C ASP A 134 22.62 0.90 -9.07
N PHE A 135 23.96 0.74 -9.12
CA PHE A 135 24.89 1.67 -8.49
C PHE A 135 25.81 2.42 -9.48
N GLY A 136 25.87 1.98 -10.75
CA GLY A 136 26.69 2.59 -11.80
C GLY A 136 28.18 2.65 -11.43
N ARG A 137 28.65 1.67 -10.64
CA ARG A 137 30.02 1.56 -10.17
C ARG A 137 30.37 0.09 -9.94
N ASN A 138 31.65 -0.23 -10.12
CA ASN A 138 32.15 -1.57 -9.88
C ASN A 138 32.10 -1.93 -8.38
N LEU A 139 31.79 -3.19 -8.10
CA LEU A 139 31.81 -3.74 -6.74
C LEU A 139 33.25 -4.04 -6.30
N ASN A 140 33.48 -4.11 -4.98
CA ASN A 140 34.78 -4.51 -4.43
C ASN A 140 34.79 -6.01 -4.11
N GLY A 141 35.20 -6.82 -5.08
CA GLY A 141 35.26 -8.28 -4.98
C GLY A 141 36.16 -8.77 -3.84
N SER A 142 37.21 -8.02 -3.48
CA SER A 142 38.09 -8.38 -2.37
C SER A 142 37.40 -8.33 -1.01
N THR A 143 36.42 -7.44 -0.84
CA THR A 143 35.64 -7.35 0.41
C THR A 143 34.54 -8.40 0.52
N THR A 144 34.11 -8.99 -0.59
CA THR A 144 32.95 -9.91 -0.64
C THR A 144 33.33 -11.37 -0.90
N ILE A 145 34.62 -11.67 -1.10
CA ILE A 145 35.08 -13.00 -1.51
C ILE A 145 34.70 -14.14 -0.56
N GLN A 146 34.58 -13.88 0.74
CA GLN A 146 34.17 -14.88 1.74
C GLN A 146 32.74 -15.37 1.47
N GLU A 147 31.79 -14.43 1.39
CA GLU A 147 30.38 -14.71 1.10
C GLU A 147 30.21 -15.36 -0.27
N MET A 148 30.94 -14.87 -1.27
CA MET A 148 30.88 -15.42 -2.63
C MET A 148 31.38 -16.86 -2.70
N ALA A 149 32.47 -17.17 -1.99
CA ALA A 149 32.99 -18.53 -1.92
C ALA A 149 32.00 -19.47 -1.22
N ALA A 150 31.39 -19.00 -0.12
CA ALA A 150 30.35 -19.74 0.60
C ALA A 150 29.11 -20.01 -0.29
N ASP A 151 28.61 -19.00 -1.00
CA ASP A 151 27.50 -19.15 -1.96
C ASP A 151 27.78 -20.22 -3.02
N ILE A 152 28.97 -20.18 -3.65
CA ILE A 152 29.34 -21.13 -4.70
C ILE A 152 29.41 -22.56 -4.14
N ILE A 153 29.98 -22.73 -2.94
CA ILE A 153 30.02 -24.03 -2.26
C ILE A 153 28.58 -24.50 -1.97
N GLY A 154 27.75 -23.62 -1.42
CA GLY A 154 26.36 -23.92 -1.06
C GLY A 154 25.53 -24.38 -2.25
N ILE A 155 25.54 -23.60 -3.33
CA ILE A 155 24.84 -23.92 -4.58
C ILE A 155 25.36 -25.24 -5.16
N SER A 156 26.68 -25.44 -5.19
CA SER A 156 27.29 -26.64 -5.80
C SER A 156 26.93 -27.92 -5.05
N VAL A 157 27.01 -27.90 -3.71
CA VAL A 157 26.69 -29.07 -2.88
C VAL A 157 25.19 -29.35 -2.88
N SER A 158 24.37 -28.31 -2.86
CA SER A 158 22.93 -28.43 -2.98
C SER A 158 22.52 -29.02 -4.33
N LEU A 159 23.13 -28.56 -5.44
CA LEU A 159 22.88 -29.11 -6.77
C LEU A 159 23.29 -30.58 -6.88
N LYS A 160 24.44 -30.98 -6.31
CA LYS A 160 24.83 -32.40 -6.23
C LYS A 160 23.79 -33.24 -5.49
N THR A 161 23.22 -32.70 -4.42
CA THR A 161 22.16 -33.36 -3.66
C THR A 161 20.86 -33.42 -4.45
N TYR A 162 20.52 -32.35 -5.18
CA TYR A 162 19.34 -32.25 -6.03
C TYR A 162 19.35 -33.27 -7.17
N ASN A 163 20.52 -33.48 -7.79
CA ASN A 163 20.69 -34.45 -8.88
C ASN A 163 20.53 -35.92 -8.44
N LYS A 164 20.46 -36.19 -7.12
CA LYS A 164 20.18 -37.51 -6.55
C LYS A 164 18.68 -37.73 -6.29
N VAL A 165 17.82 -36.73 -6.52
CA VAL A 165 16.37 -36.84 -6.31
C VAL A 165 15.69 -37.65 -7.42
N ASP A 166 14.81 -38.57 -7.02
CA ASP A 166 13.90 -39.25 -7.94
C ASP A 166 12.63 -38.42 -8.18
N PHE A 167 12.65 -37.62 -9.24
CA PHE A 167 11.54 -36.72 -9.61
C PHE A 167 10.25 -37.46 -9.97
N ALA A 168 10.30 -38.74 -10.34
CA ALA A 168 9.11 -39.48 -10.76
C ALA A 168 8.11 -39.73 -9.61
N ASN A 169 8.60 -39.67 -8.37
CA ASN A 169 7.82 -39.94 -7.16
C ASN A 169 7.50 -38.66 -6.36
N GLU A 170 7.88 -37.50 -6.86
CA GLU A 170 7.68 -36.22 -6.18
C GLU A 170 6.57 -35.40 -6.84
N PRO A 171 5.72 -34.72 -6.05
CA PRO A 171 4.69 -33.85 -6.63
C PRO A 171 5.34 -32.65 -7.32
N SER A 172 4.90 -32.35 -8.54
CA SER A 172 5.28 -31.14 -9.26
C SER A 172 4.73 -29.89 -8.57
N ILE A 173 5.50 -28.80 -8.56
CA ILE A 173 4.99 -27.47 -8.19
C ILE A 173 4.07 -27.01 -9.33
N PHE A 174 2.85 -26.62 -8.97
CA PHE A 174 1.88 -26.11 -9.93
C PHE A 174 2.41 -24.89 -10.70
N GLY A 175 2.23 -24.88 -12.03
CA GLY A 175 2.80 -23.87 -12.93
C GLY A 175 4.23 -24.16 -13.39
N PHE A 176 4.87 -25.21 -12.86
CA PHE A 176 6.21 -25.66 -13.23
C PHE A 176 6.24 -27.14 -13.62
N GLU A 177 5.10 -27.71 -14.00
CA GLU A 177 4.98 -29.14 -14.35
C GLU A 177 5.82 -29.52 -15.58
N ASP A 178 5.99 -28.58 -16.52
CA ASP A 178 6.78 -28.77 -17.74
C ASP A 178 8.23 -28.25 -17.61
N GLU A 179 8.60 -27.69 -16.45
CA GLU A 179 9.93 -27.14 -16.22
C GLU A 179 10.93 -28.29 -16.01
N LYS A 180 12.07 -28.23 -16.71
CA LYS A 180 13.14 -29.22 -16.51
C LYS A 180 13.66 -29.13 -15.07
N PRO A 181 13.93 -30.27 -14.39
CA PRO A 181 14.43 -30.28 -13.02
C PRO A 181 15.61 -29.32 -12.78
N ASP A 182 16.61 -29.29 -13.68
CA ASP A 182 17.78 -28.43 -13.52
C ASP A 182 17.44 -26.94 -13.52
N LYS A 183 16.49 -26.50 -14.38
CA LYS A 183 16.05 -25.10 -14.41
C LYS A 183 15.28 -24.75 -13.14
N LEU A 184 14.44 -25.67 -12.67
CA LEU A 184 13.64 -25.51 -11.46
C LEU A 184 14.53 -25.32 -10.22
N PHE A 185 15.67 -26.02 -10.13
CA PHE A 185 16.66 -25.81 -9.08
C PHE A 185 17.14 -24.36 -9.01
N PHE A 186 17.59 -23.80 -10.14
CA PHE A 186 18.14 -22.44 -10.18
C PHE A 186 17.06 -21.38 -9.92
N HIS A 187 15.83 -21.58 -10.40
CA HIS A 187 14.71 -20.70 -10.08
C HIS A 187 14.41 -20.66 -8.57
N ILE A 188 14.30 -21.83 -7.92
CA ILE A 188 14.02 -21.90 -6.48
C ILE A 188 15.17 -21.30 -5.67
N THR A 189 16.42 -21.59 -6.05
CA THR A 189 17.62 -21.07 -5.38
C THR A 189 17.67 -19.53 -5.44
N ALA A 190 17.42 -18.94 -6.60
CA ALA A 190 17.42 -17.48 -6.78
C ALA A 190 16.36 -16.77 -5.89
N LEU A 191 15.16 -17.36 -5.77
CA LEU A 191 14.09 -16.84 -4.91
C LEU A 191 14.44 -16.85 -3.42
N VAL A 192 15.27 -17.80 -2.99
CA VAL A 192 15.65 -17.96 -1.59
C VAL A 192 16.79 -17.02 -1.22
N ILE A 193 17.81 -16.91 -2.09
CA ILE A 193 18.95 -15.99 -1.91
C ILE A 193 18.46 -14.54 -1.77
N THR A 194 17.50 -14.12 -2.58
CA THR A 194 16.91 -12.78 -2.53
C THR A 194 16.14 -12.49 -1.23
N LYS A 195 15.53 -13.52 -0.61
CA LYS A 195 14.74 -13.37 0.63
C LYS A 195 15.56 -13.53 1.92
N ILE A 196 16.60 -14.36 1.93
CA ILE A 196 17.36 -14.72 3.15
C ILE A 196 18.56 -13.79 3.40
N LYS A 197 19.23 -13.25 2.36
CA LYS A 197 20.40 -12.38 2.55
C LYS A 197 20.10 -11.07 3.29
N LEU A 198 18.85 -10.61 3.28
CA LEU A 198 18.38 -9.48 4.10
C LEU A 198 18.44 -9.76 5.62
N LEU A 199 18.24 -11.02 6.04
CA LEU A 199 18.29 -11.44 7.44
C LEU A 199 19.74 -11.67 7.91
N ILE A 200 20.59 -12.24 7.05
CA ILE A 200 22.00 -12.50 7.38
C ILE A 200 22.80 -11.19 7.48
N ASN A 201 22.55 -10.21 6.60
CA ASN A 201 23.17 -8.88 6.71
C ASN A 201 22.83 -8.15 8.03
N LEU A 202 21.66 -8.39 8.61
CA LEU A 202 21.28 -7.85 9.92
C LEU A 202 22.10 -8.48 11.07
N LEU A 203 22.36 -9.79 10.97
CA LEU A 203 23.20 -10.53 11.92
C LEU A 203 24.69 -10.17 11.78
N ILE A 204 25.17 -9.89 10.57
CA ILE A 204 26.54 -9.42 10.31
C ILE A 204 26.76 -8.00 10.86
N LEU A 205 25.77 -7.10 10.75
CA LEU A 205 25.82 -5.76 11.36
C LEU A 205 25.93 -5.82 12.89
N THR A 206 25.26 -6.77 13.55
CA THR A 206 25.45 -7.00 14.99
C THR A 206 26.84 -7.53 15.33
N LYS A 207 27.50 -8.25 14.41
CA LYS A 207 28.87 -8.77 14.55
C LYS A 207 29.96 -7.71 14.29
N GLN A 208 29.66 -6.71 13.45
CA GLN A 208 30.54 -5.55 13.24
C GLN A 208 30.48 -4.54 14.39
N LEU A 209 29.34 -4.39 15.07
CA LEU A 209 29.24 -3.53 16.26
C LEU A 209 29.93 -4.13 17.50
N SER A 210 30.12 -5.46 17.55
CA SER A 210 30.89 -6.14 18.60
C SER A 210 32.42 -6.10 18.40
N HIS A 211 32.92 -5.38 17.38
CA HIS A 211 34.37 -5.14 17.22
C HIS A 211 34.93 -4.08 18.19
N SER A 212 34.11 -3.54 19.10
CA SER A 212 34.57 -2.79 20.27
C SER A 212 34.91 -3.73 21.44
N GLY A 213 35.89 -4.60 21.21
CA GLY A 213 36.67 -5.31 22.22
C GLY A 213 35.91 -5.97 23.39
N ILE A 214 35.48 -7.22 23.23
CA ILE A 214 35.48 -8.30 24.25
C ILE A 214 35.58 -9.65 23.51
N GLN A 215 36.28 -10.59 24.15
CA GLN A 215 36.98 -11.77 23.62
C GLN A 215 36.20 -12.79 22.77
N TRP A 216 36.90 -13.27 21.72
CA TRP A 216 36.76 -14.61 21.14
C TRP A 216 37.21 -15.66 22.18
N GLN A 217 36.28 -16.19 22.99
CA GLN A 217 36.59 -17.24 23.98
C GLN A 217 35.48 -18.29 24.19
N VAL A 218 34.64 -18.60 23.19
CA VAL A 218 33.50 -19.53 23.40
C VAL A 218 33.66 -20.91 22.72
N PHE A 219 34.82 -21.27 22.15
CA PHE A 219 34.97 -22.62 21.59
C PHE A 219 36.14 -23.47 22.09
N ASN A 220 36.88 -23.05 23.13
CA ASN A 220 37.94 -23.87 23.70
C ASN A 220 38.12 -23.62 25.19
N HIS A 221 37.25 -24.17 26.02
CA HIS A 221 37.56 -24.57 27.40
C HIS A 221 36.36 -25.34 27.94
N PHE A 222 36.47 -26.66 28.10
CA PHE A 222 35.93 -27.42 29.23
C PHE A 222 36.30 -28.90 29.02
N SER A 223 37.55 -29.23 29.30
CA SER A 223 37.92 -30.52 29.86
C SER A 223 38.61 -30.25 31.19
N LEU A 224 38.24 -31.02 32.23
CA LEU A 224 38.84 -31.09 33.57
C LEU A 224 38.57 -29.91 34.53
N SER A 225 37.56 -30.04 35.41
CA SER A 225 37.79 -30.34 36.84
C SER A 225 36.47 -30.43 37.63
N GLU A 226 36.25 -31.57 38.27
CA GLU A 226 35.33 -31.71 39.41
C GLU A 226 35.88 -31.01 40.66
N ARG A 227 35.01 -30.36 41.46
CA ARG A 227 34.80 -30.60 42.91
C ARG A 227 33.96 -29.48 43.56
N HIS A 228 32.94 -29.91 44.32
CA HIS A 228 32.29 -29.33 45.53
C HIS A 228 32.07 -27.79 45.62
N ASN A 229 30.90 -27.27 45.96
CA ASN A 229 30.14 -27.56 47.19
C ASN A 229 28.70 -26.98 47.16
N ASN A 230 27.87 -27.48 48.08
CA ASN A 230 26.41 -27.37 48.22
C ASN A 230 25.83 -25.98 48.65
N GLN A 231 24.57 -25.71 48.24
CA GLN A 231 23.39 -25.32 49.07
C GLN A 231 22.23 -24.86 48.15
N ILE A 232 21.24 -25.72 47.83
CA ILE A 232 19.90 -25.87 48.45
C ILE A 232 19.09 -24.57 48.62
N SER A 233 18.09 -24.36 47.74
CA SER A 233 16.65 -24.20 48.09
C SER A 233 15.82 -24.18 46.79
N SER A 234 15.23 -25.29 46.36
CA SER A 234 13.86 -25.75 46.69
C SER A 234 12.72 -24.86 46.16
N SER A 235 12.41 -24.95 44.86
CA SER A 235 11.04 -24.76 44.32
C SER A 235 10.97 -24.98 42.79
N ALA A 236 11.22 -26.20 42.30
CA ALA A 236 10.87 -26.60 40.93
C ALA A 236 10.78 -28.13 40.72
N LEU A 237 10.46 -28.89 41.77
CA LEU A 237 10.36 -30.35 41.71
C LEU A 237 8.92 -30.80 42.03
N TYR A 238 7.96 -30.49 41.15
CA TYR A 238 6.61 -31.06 41.21
C TYR A 238 5.89 -31.18 39.84
N ALA A 239 6.62 -31.27 38.72
CA ALA A 239 5.99 -31.42 37.40
C ALA A 239 6.72 -32.37 36.43
N ALA A 240 7.44 -33.39 36.94
CA ALA A 240 8.21 -34.31 36.10
C ALA A 240 8.06 -35.81 36.46
N LEU A 241 6.95 -36.21 37.08
CA LEU A 241 6.59 -37.62 37.23
C LEU A 241 5.10 -37.81 37.03
N LEU A 242 4.68 -37.89 35.77
CA LEU A 242 3.62 -38.75 35.24
C LEU A 242 3.60 -38.60 33.71
N ILE A 243 3.48 -39.75 33.02
CA ILE A 243 3.42 -39.94 31.56
C ILE A 243 4.78 -40.32 30.89
N VAL A 244 5.28 -41.50 31.29
CA VAL A 244 5.78 -42.51 30.33
C VAL A 244 4.94 -43.77 30.55
N LYS A 245 3.90 -43.94 29.72
CA LYS A 245 3.29 -45.21 29.23
C LYS A 245 1.85 -44.95 28.78
N ASN A 246 1.68 -44.81 27.47
CA ASN A 246 0.68 -45.49 26.64
C ASN A 246 0.57 -44.73 25.32
N HIS A 247 1.41 -45.13 24.36
CA HIS A 247 1.11 -44.89 22.95
C HIS A 247 -0.03 -45.86 22.56
N GLU A 248 -1.27 -45.49 22.85
CA GLU A 248 -2.37 -45.88 21.98
C GLU A 248 -2.42 -44.89 20.83
N LYS A 249 -2.42 -45.41 19.60
CA LYS A 249 -2.58 -44.63 18.37
C LYS A 249 -3.81 -43.74 18.51
N PRO A 250 -3.73 -42.43 18.21
CA PRO A 250 -4.94 -41.65 17.98
C PRO A 250 -5.68 -42.29 16.80
N GLN A 251 -6.89 -42.79 17.06
CA GLN A 251 -7.85 -42.98 16.00
C GLN A 251 -8.04 -41.61 15.34
N THR A 252 -7.77 -41.56 14.04
CA THR A 252 -8.20 -40.46 13.18
C THR A 252 -9.68 -40.18 13.48
N PRO A 253 -10.06 -38.96 13.86
CA PRO A 253 -11.47 -38.62 13.87
C PRO A 253 -11.96 -38.86 12.44
N SER A 254 -12.97 -39.73 12.30
CA SER A 254 -13.67 -39.88 11.04
C SER A 254 -14.18 -38.50 10.66
N THR A 255 -13.52 -37.87 9.69
CA THR A 255 -14.04 -36.70 8.99
C THR A 255 -15.49 -37.04 8.65
N PRO A 256 -16.50 -36.26 9.10
CA PRO A 256 -17.85 -36.45 8.63
C PRO A 256 -17.76 -36.45 7.10
N SER A 257 -18.19 -37.53 6.47
CA SER A 257 -18.25 -37.63 5.02
C SER A 257 -19.00 -36.41 4.53
N ARG A 258 -18.27 -35.44 3.96
CA ARG A 258 -18.83 -34.25 3.34
C ARG A 258 -19.86 -34.79 2.34
N PRO A 259 -21.12 -34.34 2.37
CA PRO A 259 -22.10 -34.75 1.38
C PRO A 259 -21.46 -34.56 0.00
N VAL A 260 -21.45 -35.62 -0.82
CA VAL A 260 -21.00 -35.53 -2.21
C VAL A 260 -22.01 -34.63 -2.91
N LEU A 261 -21.68 -33.35 -2.95
CA LEU A 261 -22.40 -32.35 -3.72
C LEU A 261 -21.93 -32.52 -5.17
N GLU A 262 -22.86 -32.53 -6.12
CA GLU A 262 -22.48 -32.61 -7.52
C GLU A 262 -21.54 -31.44 -7.87
N PRO A 263 -20.31 -31.70 -8.36
CA PRO A 263 -19.38 -30.66 -8.74
C PRO A 263 -19.96 -29.80 -9.86
N VAL A 264 -19.80 -28.49 -9.78
CA VAL A 264 -20.06 -27.63 -10.93
C VAL A 264 -19.03 -27.95 -12.00
N LYS A 265 -19.47 -28.31 -13.21
CA LYS A 265 -18.52 -28.63 -14.29
C LYS A 265 -17.95 -27.34 -14.85
N HIS A 266 -16.63 -27.21 -14.81
CA HIS A 266 -15.87 -26.08 -15.34
C HIS A 266 -15.13 -26.45 -16.64
N LYS A 267 -14.74 -25.43 -17.42
CA LYS A 267 -13.90 -25.59 -18.63
C LYS A 267 -12.41 -25.64 -18.28
N GLY A 268 -12.01 -26.64 -17.51
CA GLY A 268 -10.64 -26.76 -16.99
C GLY A 268 -10.35 -25.83 -15.81
N VAL A 269 -9.07 -25.62 -15.51
CA VAL A 269 -8.58 -24.85 -14.35
C VAL A 269 -7.78 -23.64 -14.84
N CYS A 270 -7.98 -22.48 -14.21
CA CYS A 270 -7.22 -21.27 -14.48
C CYS A 270 -5.79 -21.41 -13.94
N LYS A 271 -4.80 -21.29 -14.81
CA LYS A 271 -3.38 -21.48 -14.49
C LYS A 271 -2.53 -20.21 -14.58
N SER A 272 -3.15 -19.05 -14.77
CA SER A 272 -2.39 -17.80 -14.80
C SER A 272 -1.76 -17.51 -13.44
N PRO A 273 -0.61 -16.81 -13.38
CA PRO A 273 0.00 -16.38 -12.12
C PRO A 273 -0.97 -15.63 -11.19
N GLU A 274 -1.87 -14.85 -11.77
CA GLU A 274 -2.88 -14.05 -11.07
C GLU A 274 -3.91 -15.01 -10.44
N CYS A 275 -4.41 -16.02 -11.19
CA CYS A 275 -5.31 -17.03 -10.65
C CYS A 275 -4.68 -17.86 -9.52
N ILE A 276 -3.37 -18.16 -9.64
CA ILE A 276 -2.61 -18.83 -8.58
C ILE A 276 -2.51 -17.95 -7.34
N THR A 277 -2.33 -16.64 -7.52
CA THR A 277 -2.29 -15.66 -6.44
C THR A 277 -3.64 -15.58 -5.73
N LEU A 278 -4.74 -15.50 -6.47
CA LEU A 278 -6.09 -15.54 -5.89
C LEU A 278 -6.35 -16.85 -5.13
N ALA A 279 -5.97 -18.01 -5.69
CA ALA A 279 -6.07 -19.30 -5.01
C ALA A 279 -5.23 -19.32 -3.72
N HIS A 280 -4.01 -18.78 -3.74
CA HIS A 280 -3.16 -18.65 -2.56
C HIS A 280 -3.84 -17.82 -1.46
N GLN A 281 -4.42 -16.67 -1.80
CA GLN A 281 -5.13 -15.80 -0.86
C GLN A 281 -6.34 -16.53 -0.26
N LEU A 282 -7.18 -17.12 -1.12
CA LEU A 282 -8.35 -17.90 -0.72
C LEU A 282 -8.00 -19.07 0.21
N HIS A 283 -6.85 -19.73 0.01
CA HIS A 283 -6.43 -20.86 0.84
C HIS A 283 -5.76 -20.47 2.15
N ASN A 284 -4.92 -19.43 2.15
CA ASN A 284 -4.00 -19.17 3.24
C ASN A 284 -4.47 -18.09 4.21
N TRP A 285 -5.27 -17.13 3.77
CA TRP A 285 -5.75 -16.06 4.67
C TRP A 285 -6.88 -16.52 5.59
N ARG A 286 -7.54 -17.61 5.22
CA ARG A 286 -8.66 -18.20 5.97
C ARG A 286 -8.23 -18.87 7.26
N ASP A 287 -9.01 -18.62 8.31
CA ASP A 287 -8.92 -19.32 9.58
C ASP A 287 -10.04 -20.37 9.66
N VAL A 288 -9.69 -21.61 9.30
CA VAL A 288 -10.62 -22.75 9.30
C VAL A 288 -11.11 -23.16 10.69
N SER A 289 -10.54 -22.61 11.76
CA SER A 289 -11.03 -22.83 13.13
C SER A 289 -12.25 -21.99 13.48
N VAL A 290 -12.56 -20.96 12.69
CA VAL A 290 -13.68 -20.04 12.90
C VAL A 290 -14.89 -20.49 12.09
N ASP A 291 -16.03 -20.63 12.77
CA ASP A 291 -17.31 -20.91 12.11
C ASP A 291 -17.73 -19.70 11.25
N PRO A 292 -17.91 -19.87 9.91
CA PRO A 292 -18.33 -18.79 9.02
C PRO A 292 -19.70 -18.20 9.37
N CYS A 293 -20.54 -18.93 10.11
CA CYS A 293 -21.84 -18.44 10.57
C CYS A 293 -21.80 -17.60 11.85
N GLN A 294 -20.63 -17.54 12.51
CA GLN A 294 -20.36 -16.68 13.66
C GLN A 294 -19.59 -15.43 13.29
N ASN A 295 -18.53 -15.56 12.47
CA ASN A 295 -17.72 -14.42 12.03
C ASN A 295 -17.07 -14.74 10.69
N PHE A 296 -17.71 -14.32 9.60
CA PHE A 296 -17.25 -14.64 8.26
C PHE A 296 -15.97 -13.91 7.88
N PHE A 297 -15.85 -12.62 8.25
CA PHE A 297 -14.63 -11.84 8.07
C PHE A 297 -13.42 -12.56 8.68
N LYS A 298 -13.51 -13.02 9.93
CA LYS A 298 -12.42 -13.75 10.57
C LYS A 298 -12.21 -15.15 9.96
N ALA A 299 -13.27 -15.84 9.53
CA ALA A 299 -13.13 -17.12 8.83
C ALA A 299 -12.34 -16.99 7.52
N VAL A 300 -12.49 -15.87 6.79
CA VAL A 300 -11.80 -15.61 5.51
C VAL A 300 -10.45 -14.89 5.67
N CYS A 301 -10.33 -13.98 6.63
CA CYS A 301 -9.18 -13.08 6.79
C CYS A 301 -8.34 -13.35 8.06
N GLY A 302 -8.71 -14.30 8.90
CA GLY A 302 -8.13 -14.48 10.24
C GLY A 302 -6.61 -14.73 10.28
N LYS A 303 -6.03 -15.21 9.18
CA LYS A 303 -4.59 -15.43 8.99
C LYS A 303 -3.92 -14.43 8.05
N TYR A 304 -4.61 -13.35 7.69
CA TYR A 304 -4.07 -12.33 6.79
C TYR A 304 -2.67 -11.85 7.20
N ASN A 305 -2.45 -11.59 8.49
CA ASN A 305 -1.15 -11.12 9.01
C ASN A 305 -0.03 -12.19 8.95
N GLU A 306 -0.35 -13.48 8.79
CA GLU A 306 0.65 -14.54 8.62
C GLU A 306 1.20 -14.56 7.18
N HIS A 307 0.42 -14.02 6.24
CA HIS A 307 0.66 -14.15 4.80
C HIS A 307 0.82 -12.81 4.07
N SER A 308 0.55 -11.68 4.74
CA SER A 308 0.71 -10.33 4.20
C SER A 308 1.65 -9.50 5.08
N LEU A 309 2.61 -8.84 4.43
CA LEU A 309 3.44 -7.80 5.05
C LEU A 309 2.74 -6.44 5.09
N TYR A 310 1.66 -6.28 4.33
CA TYR A 310 0.90 -5.04 4.24
C TYR A 310 -0.14 -5.03 5.35
N LYS A 311 -0.13 -3.96 6.17
CA LYS A 311 -1.13 -3.79 7.23
C LYS A 311 -2.49 -3.37 6.69
N ASN A 312 -2.50 -2.75 5.51
CA ASN A 312 -3.67 -2.14 4.90
C ASN A 312 -4.32 -3.06 3.86
N ALA A 313 -5.56 -2.75 3.45
CA ALA A 313 -6.24 -3.46 2.36
C ALA A 313 -5.47 -3.40 1.03
N ASN A 314 -5.76 -4.34 0.12
CA ASN A 314 -5.03 -4.51 -1.16
C ASN A 314 -4.95 -3.22 -2.02
N LEU A 315 -5.91 -2.29 -1.91
CA LEU A 315 -5.88 -1.01 -2.63
C LEU A 315 -4.65 -0.14 -2.26
N LEU A 316 -4.30 -0.12 -0.98
CA LEU A 316 -3.13 0.61 -0.49
C LEU A 316 -1.83 -0.12 -0.86
N ARG A 317 -1.85 -1.46 -0.96
CA ARG A 317 -0.74 -2.24 -1.54
C ARG A 317 -0.50 -1.84 -3.00
N ASN A 318 -1.54 -1.79 -3.83
CA ASN A 318 -1.37 -1.44 -5.25
C ASN A 318 -0.86 0.00 -5.42
N THR A 319 -1.30 0.92 -4.55
CA THR A 319 -0.75 2.29 -4.48
C THR A 319 0.76 2.30 -4.22
N GLU A 320 1.26 1.45 -3.33
CA GLU A 320 2.70 1.34 -3.05
C GLU A 320 3.47 0.70 -4.21
N ILE A 321 2.88 -0.27 -4.90
CA ILE A 321 3.46 -0.89 -6.11
C ILE A 321 3.63 0.16 -7.22
N VAL A 322 2.56 0.90 -7.54
CA VAL A 322 2.60 2.00 -8.52
C VAL A 322 3.70 3.00 -8.16
N ALA A 323 3.78 3.39 -6.88
CA ALA A 323 4.80 4.32 -6.41
C ALA A 323 6.23 3.81 -6.64
N ASN A 324 6.48 2.53 -6.37
CA ASN A 324 7.79 1.91 -6.55
C ASN A 324 8.17 1.80 -8.03
N LEU A 325 7.22 1.44 -8.90
CA LEU A 325 7.43 1.37 -10.35
C LEU A 325 7.72 2.75 -10.95
N ILE A 326 6.99 3.79 -10.52
CA ILE A 326 7.27 5.17 -10.92
C ILE A 326 8.66 5.60 -10.41
N LYS A 327 9.01 5.27 -9.17
CA LYS A 327 10.34 5.56 -8.63
C LYS A 327 11.45 4.87 -9.43
N GLU A 328 11.27 3.60 -9.80
CA GLU A 328 12.21 2.86 -10.64
C GLU A 328 12.38 3.54 -12.00
N TYR A 329 11.27 3.91 -12.66
CA TYR A 329 11.29 4.65 -13.92
C TYR A 329 12.06 5.98 -13.79
N LEU A 330 11.88 6.70 -12.67
CA LEU A 330 12.56 7.97 -12.41
C LEU A 330 14.06 7.82 -12.15
N HIS A 331 14.51 6.67 -11.63
CA HIS A 331 15.94 6.37 -11.47
C HIS A 331 16.64 5.97 -12.77
N LYS A 332 15.90 5.55 -13.79
CA LYS A 332 16.47 5.20 -15.10
C LYS A 332 16.86 6.47 -15.88
N ASP A 333 18.12 6.53 -16.33
CA ASP A 333 18.64 7.59 -17.22
C ASP A 333 18.11 7.42 -18.66
N LEU A 334 16.80 7.57 -18.81
CA LEU A 334 16.10 7.49 -20.09
C LEU A 334 15.78 8.91 -20.56
N SER A 335 16.27 9.30 -21.72
CA SER A 335 15.84 10.54 -22.37
C SER A 335 14.38 10.41 -22.83
N SER A 336 13.54 11.40 -22.52
CA SER A 336 12.16 11.49 -23.00
C SER A 336 11.97 12.74 -23.84
N SER A 337 11.22 12.63 -24.93
CA SER A 337 10.80 13.78 -25.73
C SER A 337 9.58 14.50 -25.12
N SER A 338 8.91 13.91 -24.12
CA SER A 338 7.72 14.50 -23.50
C SER A 338 8.08 15.54 -22.45
N LYS A 339 7.51 16.74 -22.57
CA LYS A 339 7.61 17.79 -21.54
C LYS A 339 7.08 17.31 -20.19
N SER A 340 5.98 16.55 -20.18
CA SER A 340 5.38 16.06 -18.93
C SER A 340 6.28 15.07 -18.17
N GLU A 341 6.92 14.14 -18.88
CA GLU A 341 7.87 13.19 -18.30
C GLU A 341 9.15 13.91 -17.80
N ASN A 342 9.68 14.83 -18.60
CA ASN A 342 10.88 15.60 -18.25
C ASN A 342 10.66 16.52 -17.04
N ALA A 343 9.49 17.15 -16.93
CA ALA A 343 9.13 17.95 -15.75
C ALA A 343 9.10 17.10 -14.47
N MET A 344 8.51 15.90 -14.56
CA MET A 344 8.46 14.96 -13.44
C MET A 344 9.86 14.46 -13.04
N LYS A 345 10.72 14.11 -14.00
CA LYS A 345 12.11 13.71 -13.76
C LYS A 345 12.93 14.83 -13.12
N PHE A 346 12.86 16.04 -13.67
CA PHE A 346 13.57 17.19 -13.14
C PHE A 346 13.21 17.44 -11.66
N PHE A 347 11.92 17.39 -11.32
CA PHE A 347 11.47 17.56 -9.94
C PHE A 347 12.00 16.43 -9.03
N PHE A 348 11.97 15.19 -9.50
CA PHE A 348 12.53 14.05 -8.78
C PHE A 348 14.03 14.23 -8.51
N ASP A 349 14.82 14.62 -9.51
CA ASP A 349 16.25 14.84 -9.38
C ASP A 349 16.58 15.96 -8.37
N ARG A 350 15.80 17.06 -8.38
CA ARG A 350 15.92 18.11 -7.36
C ARG A 350 15.59 17.59 -5.96
N CYS A 351 14.58 16.73 -5.82
CA CYS A 351 14.23 16.09 -4.56
C CYS A 351 15.38 15.19 -4.05
N GLU A 352 15.90 14.30 -4.90
CA GLU A 352 17.02 13.40 -4.55
C GLU A 352 18.31 14.15 -4.24
N THR A 353 18.61 15.22 -4.99
CA THR A 353 19.76 16.08 -4.71
C THR A 353 19.62 16.74 -3.33
N THR A 354 18.43 17.26 -3.01
CA THR A 354 18.17 17.95 -1.74
C THR A 354 18.29 17.00 -0.54
N LYS A 355 17.89 15.72 -0.68
CA LYS A 355 18.07 14.70 0.38
C LYS A 355 19.53 14.45 0.75
N ARG A 356 20.47 14.72 -0.17
CA ARG A 356 21.91 14.56 0.05
C ARG A 356 22.57 15.83 0.60
N MET A 357 21.85 16.95 0.64
CA MET A 357 22.37 18.22 1.15
C MET A 357 22.30 18.32 2.67
N ASN A 358 23.08 19.24 3.24
CA ASN A 358 22.98 19.58 4.66
C ASN A 358 21.63 20.26 4.95
N LEU A 359 20.85 19.69 5.88
CA LEU A 359 19.52 20.18 6.23
C LEU A 359 19.51 21.68 6.60
N THR A 360 20.52 22.16 7.33
CA THR A 360 20.64 23.57 7.73
C THR A 360 20.77 24.49 6.51
N LEU A 361 21.55 24.06 5.51
CA LEU A 361 21.73 24.82 4.27
C LEU A 361 20.46 24.82 3.41
N VAL A 362 19.74 23.69 3.38
CA VAL A 362 18.43 23.60 2.71
C VAL A 362 17.46 24.59 3.34
N THR A 363 17.29 24.54 4.67
CA THR A 363 16.39 25.45 5.40
C THR A 363 16.78 26.92 5.19
N LEU A 364 18.07 27.26 5.23
CA LEU A 364 18.54 28.63 4.99
C LEU A 364 18.22 29.12 3.57
N ASN A 365 18.42 28.26 2.56
CA ASN A 365 18.09 28.60 1.18
C ASN A 365 16.58 28.75 0.98
N GLU A 366 15.77 27.85 1.55
CA GLU A 366 14.30 27.95 1.52
C GLU A 366 13.82 29.30 2.09
N LYS A 367 14.33 29.69 3.27
CA LYS A 367 13.96 30.96 3.91
C LYS A 367 14.36 32.18 3.07
N ARG A 368 15.48 32.13 2.35
CA ARG A 368 15.89 33.18 1.41
C ARG A 368 14.99 33.25 0.18
N GLU A 369 14.57 32.11 -0.37
CA GLU A 369 13.63 32.05 -1.47
C GLU A 369 12.25 32.57 -1.04
N ILE A 370 11.78 32.24 0.16
CA ILE A 370 10.55 32.81 0.73
C ILE A 370 10.65 34.33 0.80
N LEU A 371 11.77 34.90 1.24
CA LEU A 371 11.96 36.36 1.25
C LEU A 371 11.86 36.97 -0.16
N LYS A 372 12.37 36.29 -1.19
CA LYS A 372 12.21 36.74 -2.59
C LYS A 372 10.75 36.71 -3.02
N LEU A 373 10.00 35.66 -2.67
CA LEU A 373 8.58 35.55 -3.00
C LEU A 373 7.76 36.65 -2.29
N ILE A 374 8.01 36.90 -1.00
CA ILE A 374 7.35 37.99 -0.26
C ILE A 374 7.54 39.33 -0.98
N LYS A 375 8.77 39.63 -1.42
CA LYS A 375 9.05 40.86 -2.17
C LYS A 375 8.34 40.95 -3.52
N GLN A 376 8.04 39.82 -4.17
CA GLN A 376 7.26 39.77 -5.41
C GLN A 376 5.76 39.96 -5.17
N VAL A 377 5.27 39.55 -4.00
CA VAL A 377 3.87 39.75 -3.60
C VAL A 377 3.59 41.22 -3.31
N GLY A 378 4.45 41.86 -2.51
CA GLY A 378 4.31 43.26 -2.13
C GLY A 378 5.25 43.64 -0.99
N SER A 379 5.23 44.93 -0.62
CA SER A 379 6.03 45.43 0.50
C SER A 379 5.41 44.99 1.83
N TRP A 380 6.16 44.26 2.66
CA TRP A 380 5.74 43.86 4.01
C TRP A 380 6.16 44.96 5.00
N PRO A 381 5.23 45.64 5.72
CA PRO A 381 5.58 46.73 6.64
C PRO A 381 6.74 46.42 7.59
N MET A 382 6.79 45.20 8.15
CA MET A 382 7.83 44.77 9.07
C MET A 382 9.23 44.63 8.41
N LEU A 383 9.29 44.51 7.08
CA LEU A 383 10.54 44.44 6.30
C LEU A 383 10.95 45.76 5.64
N ASN A 384 10.06 46.76 5.60
CA ASN A 384 10.29 48.01 4.89
C ASN A 384 9.90 49.23 5.73
N LYS A 385 10.91 49.92 6.27
CA LYS A 385 10.73 51.15 7.07
C LYS A 385 10.12 52.32 6.28
N SER A 386 10.20 52.27 4.95
CA SER A 386 9.60 53.26 4.05
C SER A 386 8.22 52.82 3.54
N TRP A 387 7.62 51.80 4.16
CA TRP A 387 6.28 51.35 3.78
C TRP A 387 5.25 52.44 4.05
N ASN A 388 4.38 52.67 3.06
CA ASN A 388 3.34 53.69 3.10
C ASN A 388 1.97 53.01 2.95
N GLU A 389 1.11 53.15 3.96
CA GLU A 389 -0.23 52.58 3.96
C GLU A 389 -1.08 53.07 2.80
N SER A 390 -0.88 54.32 2.36
CA SER A 390 -1.65 54.91 1.26
C SER A 390 -1.33 54.31 -0.11
N GLU A 391 -0.21 53.59 -0.23
CA GLU A 391 0.21 52.91 -1.46
C GLU A 391 -0.14 51.42 -1.46
N PHE A 392 -0.73 50.92 -0.37
CA PHE A 392 -1.11 49.52 -0.23
C PHE A 392 -2.46 49.23 -0.87
N ASP A 393 -2.47 48.29 -1.83
CA ASP A 393 -3.69 47.72 -2.38
C ASP A 393 -3.74 46.21 -2.07
N LEU A 394 -4.77 45.83 -1.31
CA LEU A 394 -4.96 44.44 -0.89
C LEU A 394 -5.24 43.50 -2.07
N ASN A 395 -5.98 43.98 -3.08
CA ASN A 395 -6.30 43.19 -4.26
C ASN A 395 -5.04 42.98 -5.12
N ASP A 396 -4.12 43.95 -5.17
CA ASP A 396 -2.85 43.80 -5.89
C ASP A 396 -1.98 42.75 -5.22
N MET A 397 -1.90 42.78 -3.89
CA MET A 397 -1.21 41.78 -3.09
C MET A 397 -1.77 40.38 -3.35
N MET A 398 -3.09 40.18 -3.23
CA MET A 398 -3.73 38.88 -3.48
C MET A 398 -3.59 38.44 -4.94
N SER A 399 -3.67 39.36 -5.91
CA SER A 399 -3.45 39.05 -7.32
C SER A 399 -2.01 38.58 -7.58
N ASN A 400 -1.01 39.20 -6.93
CA ASN A 400 0.39 38.77 -7.04
C ASN A 400 0.62 37.43 -6.34
N MET A 401 -0.02 37.18 -5.19
CA MET A 401 -0.03 35.86 -4.55
C MET A 401 -0.60 34.79 -5.49
N ALA A 402 -1.74 35.06 -6.13
CA ALA A 402 -2.37 34.16 -7.09
C ALA A 402 -1.47 33.87 -8.30
N LYS A 403 -0.77 34.87 -8.84
CA LYS A 403 0.22 34.69 -9.94
C LYS A 403 1.36 33.73 -9.57
N LEU A 404 1.70 33.64 -8.28
CA LEU A 404 2.70 32.72 -7.74
C LEU A 404 2.11 31.34 -7.39
N GLY A 405 0.81 31.14 -7.60
CA GLY A 405 0.11 29.89 -7.35
C GLY A 405 -0.46 29.77 -5.93
N ALA A 406 -0.53 30.84 -5.14
CA ALA A 406 -1.18 30.79 -3.84
C ALA A 406 -2.71 30.75 -4.01
N SER A 407 -3.40 29.86 -3.29
CA SER A 407 -4.88 29.77 -3.28
C SER A 407 -5.50 30.24 -1.98
N LYS A 408 -4.70 30.34 -0.91
CA LYS A 408 -5.10 30.86 0.41
C LYS A 408 -4.63 32.30 0.52
N PHE A 409 -5.56 33.21 0.79
CA PHE A 409 -5.32 34.65 0.86
C PHE A 409 -5.45 35.22 2.28
N GLY A 410 -5.59 34.35 3.28
CA GLY A 410 -5.72 34.71 4.70
C GLY A 410 -7.17 34.91 5.14
N PHE A 411 -8.02 35.48 4.28
CA PHE A 411 -9.46 35.70 4.53
C PHE A 411 -10.37 34.66 3.87
N PHE A 412 -9.90 34.12 2.74
CA PHE A 412 -10.59 33.09 1.98
C PHE A 412 -9.57 32.24 1.23
N GLU A 413 -10.01 31.08 0.79
CA GLU A 413 -9.30 30.18 -0.09
C GLU A 413 -10.10 29.91 -1.36
N VAL A 414 -9.43 29.80 -2.51
CA VAL A 414 -10.01 29.20 -3.71
C VAL A 414 -9.68 27.70 -3.72
N VAL A 415 -10.65 26.89 -3.31
CA VAL A 415 -10.52 25.43 -3.27
C VAL A 415 -10.75 24.86 -4.67
N HIS A 416 -9.81 24.04 -5.11
CA HIS A 416 -9.77 23.42 -6.44
C HIS A 416 -9.44 21.93 -6.25
N GLN A 417 -10.47 21.06 -6.31
CA GLN A 417 -10.33 19.61 -6.10
C GLN A 417 -11.02 18.84 -7.23
N VAL A 418 -11.60 17.65 -6.99
CA VAL A 418 -12.38 16.90 -8.00
C VAL A 418 -13.81 17.39 -8.12
N VAL A 419 -14.31 18.07 -7.08
CA VAL A 419 -15.61 18.75 -7.11
C VAL A 419 -15.44 20.15 -7.69
N ASP A 420 -16.54 20.72 -8.19
CA ASP A 420 -16.57 22.08 -8.75
C ASP A 420 -15.85 23.09 -7.84
N PRO A 421 -15.04 24.02 -8.39
CA PRO A 421 -14.20 24.90 -7.57
C PRO A 421 -15.05 25.85 -6.72
N TYR A 422 -14.58 26.23 -5.54
CA TYR A 422 -15.36 27.04 -4.60
C TYR A 422 -14.49 27.93 -3.71
N PHE A 423 -15.08 28.95 -3.12
CA PHE A 423 -14.45 29.85 -2.16
C PHE A 423 -14.74 29.41 -0.73
N ASP A 424 -13.73 28.99 0.03
CA ASP A 424 -13.88 28.70 1.46
C ASP A 424 -13.48 29.92 2.28
N VAL A 425 -14.23 30.22 3.36
CA VAL A 425 -13.80 31.22 4.34
C VAL A 425 -12.91 30.50 5.34
N ASP A 426 -11.61 30.68 5.19
CA ASP A 426 -10.59 30.03 6.00
C ASP A 426 -9.98 31.03 6.99
N SER A 427 -9.61 30.54 8.18
CA SER A 427 -8.82 31.29 9.16
C SER A 427 -7.61 30.45 9.55
N ALA A 428 -6.44 31.08 9.59
CA ALA A 428 -5.23 30.40 10.05
C ALA A 428 -5.40 29.86 11.49
N ASN A 429 -4.94 28.64 11.77
CA ASN A 429 -4.96 28.09 13.12
C ASN A 429 -3.57 28.19 13.76
N MET A 430 -3.20 29.39 14.22
CA MET A 430 -1.88 29.67 14.82
C MET A 430 -2.01 30.47 16.11
N THR A 431 -1.18 30.16 17.10
CA THR A 431 -1.08 30.93 18.35
C THR A 431 -0.08 32.08 18.18
N ALA A 432 -0.23 33.14 18.98
CA ALA A 432 0.71 34.27 19.00
C ALA A 432 2.16 33.82 19.25
N GLY A 433 2.36 32.84 20.14
CA GLY A 433 3.70 32.30 20.43
C GLY A 433 4.30 31.54 19.26
N GLN A 434 3.50 30.78 18.52
CA GLN A 434 3.96 30.10 17.30
C GLN A 434 4.32 31.11 16.21
N LEU A 435 3.48 32.14 16.03
CA LEU A 435 3.71 33.19 15.04
C LEU A 435 4.96 34.03 15.35
N GLU A 436 5.18 34.41 16.61
CA GLU A 436 6.39 35.12 17.04
C GLU A 436 7.64 34.32 16.68
N LYS A 437 7.65 33.03 17.05
CA LYS A 437 8.79 32.14 16.78
C LYS A 437 9.09 32.06 15.29
N ASP A 438 8.09 31.77 14.46
CA ASP A 438 8.29 31.53 13.03
C ASP A 438 8.74 32.80 12.29
N ILE A 439 8.19 33.97 12.66
CA ILE A 439 8.57 35.26 12.10
C ILE A 439 9.98 35.65 12.53
N PHE A 440 10.32 35.54 13.81
CA PHE A 440 11.60 36.00 14.33
C PHE A 440 12.73 35.14 13.79
N GLU A 441 12.54 33.81 13.77
CA GLU A 441 13.47 32.88 13.14
C GLU A 441 13.66 33.22 11.65
N PHE A 442 12.58 33.53 10.92
CA PHE A 442 12.66 33.92 9.52
C PHE A 442 13.48 35.22 9.31
N LEU A 443 13.26 36.24 10.15
CA LEU A 443 13.97 37.52 10.06
C LEU A 443 15.45 37.36 10.38
N GLU A 444 15.77 36.65 11.45
CA GLU A 444 17.14 36.38 11.90
C GLU A 444 17.93 35.59 10.85
N LEU A 445 17.38 34.49 10.32
CA LEU A 445 18.04 33.67 9.31
C LEU A 445 18.30 34.42 7.99
N ASN A 446 17.49 35.44 7.70
CA ASN A 446 17.66 36.28 6.52
C ASN A 446 18.50 37.54 6.78
N ASN A 447 19.07 37.71 7.98
CA ASN A 447 19.80 38.91 8.40
C ASN A 447 19.00 40.21 8.17
N VAL A 448 17.68 40.15 8.39
CA VAL A 448 16.82 41.34 8.32
C VAL A 448 16.92 42.07 9.66
N LEU A 449 17.21 43.37 9.61
CA LEU A 449 17.16 44.23 10.80
C LEU A 449 15.73 44.67 11.08
N PHE A 450 15.22 44.38 12.27
CA PHE A 450 13.87 44.75 12.71
C PHE A 450 13.88 45.29 14.15
N ASP A 451 12.86 46.09 14.47
CA ASP A 451 12.62 46.53 15.84
C ASP A 451 11.80 45.46 16.58
N ILE A 452 12.33 44.96 17.69
CA ILE A 452 11.76 43.82 18.42
C ILE A 452 10.40 44.18 19.03
N GLU A 453 10.23 45.40 19.54
CA GLU A 453 8.98 45.81 20.20
C GLU A 453 7.86 46.01 19.19
N SER A 454 8.16 46.69 18.07
CA SER A 454 7.26 46.83 16.93
C SER A 454 6.87 45.47 16.35
N ALA A 455 7.83 44.58 16.11
CA ALA A 455 7.55 43.24 15.57
C ALA A 455 6.67 42.40 16.50
N ARG A 456 6.90 42.46 17.83
CA ARG A 456 6.01 41.80 18.81
C ARG A 456 4.61 42.41 18.80
N ASN A 457 4.49 43.72 18.63
CA ASN A 457 3.19 44.37 18.54
C ASN A 457 2.43 43.93 17.28
N ASP A 458 3.11 43.85 16.13
CA ASP A 458 2.55 43.37 14.87
C ASP A 458 2.08 41.91 14.99
N VAL A 459 2.91 41.04 15.59
CA VAL A 459 2.55 39.63 15.87
C VAL A 459 1.27 39.54 16.72
N ARG A 460 1.14 40.36 17.77
CA ARG A 460 -0.06 40.38 18.61
C ARG A 460 -1.28 40.85 17.83
N ASN A 461 -1.14 41.86 16.97
CA ASN A 461 -2.23 42.35 16.14
C ASN A 461 -2.70 41.29 15.12
N ILE A 462 -1.75 40.58 14.48
CA ILE A 462 -2.07 39.49 13.56
C ILE A 462 -2.75 38.34 14.30
N ALA A 463 -2.22 37.92 15.45
CA ALA A 463 -2.81 36.85 16.24
C ALA A 463 -4.23 37.19 16.73
N LYS A 464 -4.45 38.46 17.11
CA LYS A 464 -5.78 38.96 17.45
C LYS A 464 -6.72 38.91 16.24
N LEU A 465 -6.29 39.39 15.07
CA LEU A 465 -7.11 39.32 13.85
C LEU A 465 -7.51 37.88 13.51
N ILE A 466 -6.56 36.95 13.58
CA ILE A 466 -6.81 35.52 13.36
C ILE A 466 -7.87 34.99 14.35
N HIS A 467 -7.76 35.36 15.63
CA HIS A 467 -8.73 34.96 16.65
C HIS A 467 -10.11 35.56 16.42
N ASP A 468 -10.20 36.87 16.15
CA ASP A 468 -11.45 37.58 15.86
C ASP A 468 -12.15 36.96 14.64
N MET A 469 -11.39 36.58 13.59
CA MET A 469 -11.92 35.88 12.42
C MET A 469 -12.45 34.48 12.77
N ALA A 470 -11.70 33.71 13.56
CA ALA A 470 -12.14 32.38 13.98
C ALA A 470 -13.42 32.43 14.82
N GLU A 471 -13.56 33.43 15.71
CA GLU A 471 -14.81 33.66 16.46
C GLU A 471 -15.97 33.98 15.53
N LEU A 472 -15.79 34.90 14.57
CA LEU A 472 -16.81 35.25 13.58
C LEU A 472 -17.28 34.05 12.74
N LEU A 473 -16.34 33.18 12.35
CA LEU A 473 -16.63 31.94 11.64
C LEU A 473 -17.43 30.96 12.51
N SER A 474 -17.05 30.82 13.79
CA SER A 474 -17.76 29.95 14.73
C SER A 474 -19.19 30.42 15.06
N ALA A 475 -19.41 31.73 15.08
CA ALA A 475 -20.71 32.34 15.39
C ALA A 475 -21.71 32.27 14.22
N LYS A 476 -21.24 32.22 12.96
CA LYS A 476 -22.07 32.14 11.75
C LYS A 476 -22.26 30.73 11.18
N ALA A 477 -21.52 29.72 11.67
CA ALA A 477 -21.60 28.34 11.20
C ALA A 477 -22.98 27.65 11.39
N GLN A 478 -24.00 28.34 11.94
CA GLN A 478 -25.37 27.84 12.09
C GLN A 478 -26.35 28.27 10.99
N GLU A 479 -26.00 29.22 10.10
CA GLU A 479 -26.87 29.59 8.98
C GLU A 479 -26.30 29.09 7.65
N ASN A 480 -26.96 28.07 7.07
CA ASN A 480 -26.68 27.51 5.76
C ASN A 480 -26.89 28.55 4.64
N MET A 481 -25.94 29.48 4.46
CA MET A 481 -25.93 30.40 3.32
C MET A 481 -25.13 29.81 2.17
N ARG A 482 -25.80 29.05 1.30
CA ARG A 482 -25.29 28.71 -0.03
C ARG A 482 -25.52 29.89 -0.97
N GLU A 483 -24.52 30.74 -1.13
CA GLU A 483 -24.54 31.73 -2.22
C GLU A 483 -23.91 31.13 -3.47
N GLN A 484 -24.65 31.18 -4.58
CA GLN A 484 -24.24 30.62 -5.86
C GLN A 484 -23.85 31.75 -6.82
N GLY A 485 -22.64 31.66 -7.37
CA GLY A 485 -22.13 32.57 -8.40
C GLY A 485 -21.29 33.74 -7.86
N THR A 486 -20.23 34.07 -8.58
CA THR A 486 -19.27 35.13 -8.20
C THR A 486 -19.90 36.52 -8.14
N ASP A 487 -20.96 36.77 -8.91
CA ASP A 487 -21.62 38.08 -8.99
C ASP A 487 -22.24 38.48 -7.64
N LYS A 488 -22.93 37.54 -6.97
CA LYS A 488 -23.52 37.77 -5.64
C LYS A 488 -22.45 37.98 -4.58
N MET A 489 -21.35 37.22 -4.65
CA MET A 489 -20.22 37.40 -3.74
C MET A 489 -19.60 38.78 -3.92
N GLN A 490 -19.45 39.23 -5.18
CA GLN A 490 -18.89 40.53 -5.53
C GLN A 490 -19.79 41.68 -5.08
N GLU A 491 -21.12 41.53 -5.16
CA GLU A 491 -22.11 42.47 -4.61
C GLU A 491 -22.01 42.58 -3.08
N ASN A 492 -21.84 41.44 -2.39
CA ASN A 492 -21.78 41.39 -0.93
C ASN A 492 -20.44 41.88 -0.36
N VAL A 493 -19.33 41.69 -1.09
CA VAL A 493 -17.98 42.09 -0.68
C VAL A 493 -17.31 42.90 -1.79
N PRO A 494 -17.76 44.15 -2.04
CA PRO A 494 -17.28 44.97 -3.14
C PRO A 494 -15.81 45.41 -3.00
N SER A 495 -15.22 45.26 -1.81
CA SER A 495 -13.82 45.60 -1.55
C SER A 495 -12.82 44.57 -2.12
N ILE A 496 -13.27 43.37 -2.48
CA ILE A 496 -12.44 42.29 -3.00
C ILE A 496 -12.75 42.08 -4.48
N ASP A 497 -11.72 42.08 -5.35
CA ASP A 497 -11.83 41.81 -6.78
C ASP A 497 -11.63 40.30 -7.04
N PHE A 498 -12.71 39.52 -6.81
CA PHE A 498 -12.65 38.06 -6.92
C PHE A 498 -12.29 37.60 -8.33
N GLU A 499 -12.76 38.30 -9.36
CA GLU A 499 -12.45 37.98 -10.77
C GLU A 499 -10.95 38.09 -11.03
N ARG A 500 -10.36 39.25 -10.72
CA ARG A 500 -8.95 39.51 -10.99
C ARG A 500 -8.04 38.56 -10.22
N ILE A 501 -8.35 38.30 -8.96
CA ILE A 501 -7.57 37.38 -8.11
C ILE A 501 -7.66 35.96 -8.69
N THR A 502 -8.86 35.49 -9.00
CA THR A 502 -9.08 34.10 -9.44
C THR A 502 -8.52 33.83 -10.84
N LYS A 503 -8.64 34.78 -11.78
CA LYS A 503 -8.07 34.66 -13.14
C LYS A 503 -6.56 34.38 -13.12
N ASN A 504 -5.83 34.91 -12.14
CA ASN A 504 -4.40 34.69 -11.99
C ASN A 504 -4.02 33.25 -11.58
N LEU A 505 -5.00 32.42 -11.18
CA LEU A 505 -4.81 30.98 -10.89
C LEU A 505 -4.97 30.10 -12.14
N PHE A 506 -5.48 30.65 -13.24
CA PHE A 506 -5.74 29.89 -14.47
C PHE A 506 -4.53 29.88 -15.38
N ASN A 507 -4.51 28.90 -16.30
CA ASN A 507 -3.51 28.83 -17.35
C ASN A 507 -3.45 30.17 -18.13
N PRO A 508 -2.28 30.85 -18.19
CA PRO A 508 -2.14 32.17 -18.81
C PRO A 508 -2.64 32.27 -20.25
N LYS A 509 -2.62 31.17 -21.03
CA LYS A 509 -3.06 31.17 -22.43
C LYS A 509 -4.58 31.19 -22.60
N ARG A 510 -5.35 30.94 -21.54
CA ARG A 510 -6.82 30.74 -21.61
C ARG A 510 -7.60 31.30 -20.42
N GLN A 511 -7.03 32.25 -19.68
CA GLN A 511 -7.62 32.77 -18.43
C GLN A 511 -9.06 33.28 -18.61
N ASP A 512 -9.32 34.11 -19.62
CA ASP A 512 -10.66 34.65 -19.84
C ASP A 512 -11.68 33.58 -20.25
N VAL A 513 -11.28 32.61 -21.07
CA VAL A 513 -12.17 31.52 -21.52
C VAL A 513 -12.49 30.57 -20.36
N VAL A 514 -11.51 30.30 -19.49
CA VAL A 514 -11.72 29.50 -18.28
C VAL A 514 -12.64 30.24 -17.31
N TRP A 515 -12.44 31.55 -17.11
CA TRP A 515 -13.30 32.38 -16.26
C TRP A 515 -14.77 32.33 -16.69
N GLU A 516 -15.04 32.57 -17.97
CA GLU A 516 -16.41 32.58 -18.50
C GLU A 516 -17.14 31.26 -18.30
N LYS A 517 -16.42 30.14 -18.30
CA LYS A 517 -16.99 28.80 -18.07
C LYS A 517 -17.21 28.47 -16.60
N LEU A 518 -16.50 29.11 -15.67
CA LEU A 518 -16.47 28.76 -14.25
C LEU A 518 -17.17 29.77 -13.34
N LYS A 519 -17.33 31.04 -13.74
CA LYS A 519 -17.87 32.12 -12.87
C LYS A 519 -19.21 31.80 -12.20
N THR A 520 -20.06 30.98 -12.85
CA THR A 520 -21.36 30.55 -12.30
C THR A 520 -21.31 29.27 -11.46
N LYS A 521 -20.16 28.58 -11.44
CA LYS A 521 -19.98 27.28 -10.76
C LYS A 521 -19.32 27.39 -9.39
N PHE A 522 -18.79 28.56 -9.03
CA PHE A 522 -18.22 28.78 -7.70
C PHE A 522 -19.31 28.87 -6.63
N TYR A 523 -19.07 28.20 -5.50
CA TYR A 523 -19.88 28.25 -4.29
C TYR A 523 -19.02 28.59 -3.07
N SER A 524 -19.60 28.67 -1.87
CA SER A 524 -18.84 28.82 -0.62
C SER A 524 -19.36 27.89 0.46
N PHE A 525 -18.44 27.28 1.23
CA PHE A 525 -18.70 26.41 2.38
C PHE A 525 -17.70 26.74 3.49
N PRO A 526 -18.02 26.48 4.77
CA PRO A 526 -17.03 26.49 5.85
C PRO A 526 -16.38 25.11 6.06
N GLY A 527 -15.06 25.04 5.83
CA GLY A 527 -14.12 24.23 6.61
C GLY A 527 -13.84 22.78 6.21
N HIS A 528 -12.62 22.51 5.73
CA HIS A 528 -11.89 21.24 5.95
C HIS A 528 -10.35 21.44 5.93
N PRO A 529 -9.58 20.85 6.88
CA PRO A 529 -8.14 21.07 7.00
C PRO A 529 -7.30 20.28 5.98
N TYR A 530 -6.31 20.95 5.38
CA TYR A 530 -5.51 20.47 4.24
C TYR A 530 -4.21 19.72 4.61
N PHE A 531 -3.95 19.45 5.89
CA PHE A 531 -2.69 18.83 6.31
C PHE A 531 -2.92 17.50 7.03
N SER A 532 -2.99 16.42 6.27
CA SER A 532 -2.60 15.09 6.77
C SER A 532 -1.30 14.67 6.09
N ASN A 533 -0.22 14.74 6.85
CA ASN A 533 1.11 14.33 6.42
C ASN A 533 1.28 12.85 6.78
N LYS A 534 1.27 11.99 5.77
CA LYS A 534 2.04 10.74 5.71
C LYS A 534 1.93 10.20 4.29
N THR A 535 3.00 10.27 3.50
CA THR A 535 3.52 9.18 2.67
C THR A 535 4.61 9.62 1.68
N ARG A 536 5.45 8.65 1.34
CA ARG A 536 6.67 8.70 0.52
C ARG A 536 6.47 9.05 -0.97
N ASN A 537 5.34 9.64 -1.39
CA ASN A 537 4.94 9.73 -2.82
C ASN A 537 4.77 11.17 -3.34
N HIS A 538 5.61 12.09 -2.90
CA HIS A 538 5.50 13.52 -3.22
C HIS A 538 5.47 13.83 -4.72
N VAL A 539 6.19 13.06 -5.54
CA VAL A 539 6.24 13.25 -7.00
C VAL A 539 4.90 12.91 -7.67
N MET A 540 4.26 11.79 -7.28
CA MET A 540 2.96 11.41 -7.84
C MET A 540 1.83 12.37 -7.43
N ASN A 541 1.95 12.99 -6.25
CA ASN A 541 1.00 14.01 -5.80
C ASN A 541 1.10 15.29 -6.62
N ILE A 542 2.31 15.67 -7.05
CA ILE A 542 2.56 16.92 -7.78
C ILE A 542 2.38 16.75 -9.28
N PHE A 543 2.73 15.58 -9.84
CA PHE A 543 2.58 15.26 -11.26
C PHE A 543 1.72 14.02 -11.51
N PRO A 544 0.47 13.97 -11.02
CA PRO A 544 -0.37 12.78 -11.12
C PRO A 544 -0.67 12.36 -12.56
N LEU A 545 -0.83 13.32 -13.49
CA LEU A 545 -1.07 13.03 -14.90
C LEU A 545 0.16 12.39 -15.58
N ALA A 546 1.36 12.90 -15.30
CA ALA A 546 2.60 12.34 -15.85
C ALA A 546 2.87 10.95 -15.28
N ALA A 547 2.68 10.77 -13.97
CA ALA A 547 2.82 9.47 -13.31
C ALA A 547 1.80 8.47 -13.87
N LEU A 548 0.53 8.86 -14.03
CA LEU A 548 -0.52 8.00 -14.58
C LEU A 548 -0.15 7.54 -15.99
N ARG A 549 0.29 8.47 -16.83
CA ARG A 549 0.68 8.17 -18.21
C ARG A 549 1.88 7.22 -18.27
N VAL A 550 2.90 7.41 -17.43
CA VAL A 550 4.04 6.50 -17.34
C VAL A 550 3.61 5.11 -16.88
N TYR A 551 2.81 5.02 -15.81
CA TYR A 551 2.33 3.73 -15.29
C TYR A 551 1.58 2.94 -16.35
N VAL A 552 0.56 3.57 -16.93
CA VAL A 552 -0.32 2.99 -17.94
C VAL A 552 0.43 2.45 -19.15
N ARG A 553 1.42 3.19 -19.65
CA ARG A 553 2.16 2.80 -20.86
C ARG A 553 3.12 1.63 -20.64
N ASN A 554 3.61 1.46 -19.41
CA ASN A 554 4.72 0.54 -19.14
C ASN A 554 4.32 -0.66 -18.28
N HIS A 555 3.22 -0.57 -17.51
CA HIS A 555 2.93 -1.53 -16.44
C HIS A 555 1.49 -2.03 -16.38
N TYR A 556 0.56 -1.46 -17.16
CA TYR A 556 -0.87 -1.77 -17.04
C TYR A 556 -1.38 -2.59 -18.23
N ASP A 557 -2.11 -3.69 -17.94
CA ASP A 557 -2.75 -4.51 -18.98
C ASP A 557 -4.02 -3.82 -19.50
N LYS A 558 -4.01 -3.48 -20.78
CA LYS A 558 -5.11 -2.74 -21.43
C LYS A 558 -6.36 -3.58 -21.61
N GLU A 559 -6.24 -4.91 -21.68
CA GLU A 559 -7.40 -5.79 -21.77
C GLU A 559 -8.32 -5.61 -20.55
N ASN A 560 -7.74 -5.28 -19.39
CA ASN A 560 -8.50 -5.00 -18.18
C ASN A 560 -9.47 -3.82 -18.30
N LEU A 561 -9.15 -2.79 -19.11
CA LEU A 561 -10.04 -1.63 -19.30
C LEU A 561 -11.32 -1.99 -20.03
N GLU A 562 -11.19 -2.76 -21.11
CA GLU A 562 -12.32 -3.18 -21.92
C GLU A 562 -13.24 -4.09 -21.10
N LEU A 563 -12.65 -5.09 -20.44
CA LEU A 563 -13.36 -6.02 -19.58
C LEU A 563 -14.04 -5.34 -18.39
N ALA A 564 -13.39 -4.37 -17.74
CA ALA A 564 -14.01 -3.58 -16.66
C ALA A 564 -15.16 -2.72 -17.20
N SER A 565 -15.02 -2.16 -18.41
CA SER A 565 -16.06 -1.38 -19.08
C SER A 565 -17.29 -2.19 -19.41
N GLU A 566 -17.13 -3.41 -19.90
CA GLU A 566 -18.23 -4.35 -20.12
C GLU A 566 -18.92 -4.70 -18.79
N MET A 567 -18.14 -4.99 -17.75
CA MET A 567 -18.68 -5.36 -16.44
C MET A 567 -19.50 -4.22 -15.80
N VAL A 568 -19.08 -2.96 -15.98
CA VAL A 568 -19.88 -1.79 -15.57
C VAL A 568 -21.24 -1.77 -16.28
N GLU A 569 -21.30 -2.07 -17.58
CA GLU A 569 -22.58 -2.15 -18.30
C GLU A 569 -23.46 -3.29 -17.79
N GLU A 570 -22.89 -4.45 -17.51
CA GLU A 570 -23.60 -5.63 -17.01
C GLU A 570 -24.21 -5.39 -15.62
N ILE A 571 -23.46 -4.74 -14.73
CA ILE A 571 -23.93 -4.37 -13.39
C ILE A 571 -25.02 -3.30 -13.48
N ARG A 572 -24.85 -2.28 -14.33
CA ARG A 572 -25.89 -1.27 -14.54
C ARG A 572 -27.20 -1.88 -15.04
N LYS A 573 -27.12 -2.80 -15.99
CA LYS A 573 -28.30 -3.53 -16.49
C LYS A 573 -28.98 -4.31 -15.37
N THR A 574 -28.21 -4.99 -14.51
CA THR A 574 -28.75 -5.73 -13.37
C THR A 574 -29.36 -4.80 -12.29
N LEU A 575 -28.82 -3.60 -12.10
CA LEU A 575 -29.40 -2.57 -11.24
C LEU A 575 -30.75 -2.08 -11.80
N ILE A 576 -30.83 -1.81 -13.10
CA ILE A 576 -32.09 -1.43 -13.78
C ILE A 576 -33.14 -2.55 -13.63
N GLU A 577 -32.77 -3.80 -13.86
CA GLU A 577 -33.65 -4.96 -13.64
C GLU A 577 -34.12 -5.07 -12.19
N THR A 578 -33.26 -4.69 -11.23
CA THR A 578 -33.62 -4.67 -9.80
C THR A 578 -34.68 -3.61 -9.53
N PHE A 579 -34.55 -2.39 -10.07
CA PHE A 579 -35.60 -1.37 -9.95
C PHE A 579 -36.90 -1.78 -10.62
N MET A 580 -36.84 -2.35 -11.84
CA MET A 580 -38.03 -2.84 -12.55
C MET A 580 -38.85 -3.84 -11.73
N LYS A 581 -38.16 -4.73 -10.99
CA LYS A 581 -38.76 -5.77 -10.15
C LYS A 581 -39.09 -5.32 -8.73
N SER A 582 -38.76 -4.08 -8.36
CA SER A 582 -39.08 -3.56 -7.02
C SER A 582 -40.58 -3.59 -6.78
N THR A 583 -40.99 -4.18 -5.67
CA THR A 583 -42.40 -4.36 -5.29
C THR A 583 -42.95 -3.20 -4.47
N TRP A 584 -42.09 -2.35 -3.92
CA TRP A 584 -42.47 -1.29 -2.99
C TRP A 584 -42.37 0.12 -3.59
N LEU A 585 -41.55 0.32 -4.62
CA LEU A 585 -41.50 1.60 -5.34
C LEU A 585 -42.76 1.83 -6.18
N HIS A 586 -43.37 3.00 -6.04
CA HIS A 586 -44.44 3.44 -6.94
C HIS A 586 -43.92 3.61 -8.37
N GLU A 587 -44.81 3.47 -9.36
CA GLU A 587 -44.46 3.45 -10.79
C GLU A 587 -43.63 4.67 -11.23
N ASN A 588 -44.01 5.88 -10.80
CA ASN A 588 -43.27 7.10 -11.13
C ASN A 588 -41.84 7.11 -10.56
N THR A 589 -41.68 6.80 -9.26
CA THR A 589 -40.35 6.74 -8.62
C THR A 589 -39.49 5.66 -9.27
N ARG A 590 -40.08 4.50 -9.59
CA ARG A 590 -39.41 3.38 -10.27
C ARG A 590 -38.89 3.78 -11.64
N MET A 591 -39.73 4.42 -12.47
CA MET A 591 -39.33 4.85 -13.81
C MET A 591 -38.24 5.93 -13.77
N ARG A 592 -38.29 6.85 -12.79
CA ARG A 592 -37.23 7.84 -12.59
C ARG A 592 -35.92 7.21 -12.08
N ALA A 593 -35.98 6.22 -11.19
CA ALA A 593 -34.79 5.50 -10.75
C ALA A 593 -34.11 4.77 -11.92
N ILE A 594 -34.90 4.13 -12.79
CA ILE A 594 -34.42 3.52 -14.05
C ILE A 594 -33.77 4.59 -14.93
N ARG A 595 -34.46 5.71 -15.17
CA ARG A 595 -33.95 6.80 -16.02
C ARG A 595 -32.63 7.37 -15.50
N LYS A 596 -32.53 7.57 -14.19
CA LYS A 596 -31.30 8.02 -13.53
C LYS A 596 -30.17 7.03 -13.73
N ALA A 597 -30.43 5.73 -13.52
CA ALA A 597 -29.43 4.69 -13.76
C ALA A 597 -28.96 4.67 -15.22
N GLU A 598 -29.87 4.77 -16.20
CA GLU A 598 -29.53 4.82 -17.63
C GLU A 598 -28.63 6.00 -18.02
N LEU A 599 -28.80 7.16 -17.36
CA LEU A 599 -28.04 8.38 -17.64
C LEU A 599 -26.73 8.50 -16.87
N MET A 600 -26.42 7.56 -15.98
CA MET A 600 -25.15 7.54 -15.25
C MET A 600 -23.97 7.46 -16.22
N LYS A 601 -23.11 8.47 -16.17
CA LYS A 601 -21.86 8.50 -16.93
C LYS A 601 -20.83 7.58 -16.27
N LYS A 602 -20.09 6.82 -17.07
CA LYS A 602 -18.95 6.00 -16.60
C LYS A 602 -17.64 6.66 -16.98
N VAL A 603 -16.67 6.61 -16.07
CA VAL A 603 -15.26 6.94 -16.31
C VAL A 603 -14.43 5.79 -15.78
N ILE A 604 -13.74 5.08 -16.67
CA ILE A 604 -13.01 3.85 -16.35
C ILE A 604 -11.55 4.06 -16.69
N GLY A 605 -10.66 3.78 -15.73
CA GLY A 605 -9.23 3.96 -15.90
C GLY A 605 -8.84 5.40 -16.25
N TYR A 606 -8.40 5.61 -17.49
CA TYR A 606 -7.91 6.89 -18.02
C TYR A 606 -8.40 7.12 -19.47
N PRO A 607 -8.39 8.37 -19.97
CA PRO A 607 -8.77 8.66 -21.35
C PRO A 607 -7.71 8.17 -22.37
N PRO A 608 -8.07 7.40 -23.42
CA PRO A 608 -7.10 6.82 -24.36
C PRO A 608 -6.17 7.84 -25.03
N GLU A 609 -6.60 9.09 -25.19
CA GLU A 609 -5.81 10.16 -25.77
C GLU A 609 -4.53 10.49 -24.97
N PHE A 610 -4.43 10.05 -23.71
CA PHE A 610 -3.28 10.30 -22.84
C PHE A 610 -2.07 9.44 -23.21
N GLU A 611 -2.24 8.38 -24.00
CA GLU A 611 -1.16 7.46 -24.36
C GLU A 611 -0.18 8.05 -25.40
N VAL A 612 -0.68 8.89 -26.30
CA VAL A 612 0.09 9.43 -27.41
C VAL A 612 1.32 10.20 -26.88
N PRO A 613 2.52 10.03 -27.46
CA PRO A 613 3.68 10.84 -27.10
C PRO A 613 3.36 12.33 -27.15
N GLY A 614 3.62 13.04 -26.05
CA GLY A 614 3.34 14.46 -25.93
C GLY A 614 1.87 14.86 -25.71
N ALA A 615 0.95 13.90 -25.53
CA ALA A 615 -0.47 14.18 -25.29
C ALA A 615 -0.74 15.15 -24.14
N LEU A 616 0.11 15.11 -23.11
CA LEU A 616 0.02 15.98 -21.94
C LEU A 616 0.84 17.28 -22.08
N ASP A 617 1.72 17.40 -23.06
CA ASP A 617 2.75 18.44 -23.08
C ASP A 617 2.17 19.86 -23.15
N ASN A 618 0.99 20.02 -23.76
CA ASN A 618 0.25 21.28 -23.81
C ASN A 618 -0.16 21.78 -22.40
N PHE A 619 -0.38 20.86 -21.45
CA PHE A 619 -0.73 21.17 -20.06
C PHE A 619 0.51 21.40 -19.18
N PHE A 620 1.70 21.36 -19.75
CA PHE A 620 2.98 21.59 -19.07
C PHE A 620 3.72 22.82 -19.64
N GLU A 621 3.16 23.55 -20.60
CA GLU A 621 3.85 24.67 -21.27
C GLU A 621 4.00 25.93 -20.40
N SER A 622 3.17 26.08 -19.37
CA SER A 622 3.24 27.23 -18.45
C SER A 622 4.34 27.08 -17.41
N VAL A 623 4.96 25.90 -17.29
CA VAL A 623 6.08 25.67 -16.38
C VAL A 623 7.40 25.57 -17.13
N THR A 624 8.44 26.20 -16.58
CA THR A 624 9.81 26.01 -17.04
C THR A 624 10.71 25.91 -15.82
N PHE A 625 11.38 24.77 -15.70
CA PHE A 625 12.39 24.54 -14.68
C PHE A 625 13.77 24.90 -15.23
N THR A 626 14.60 25.49 -14.38
CA THR A 626 15.97 25.88 -14.70
C THR A 626 16.93 25.19 -13.74
N ASP A 627 18.16 24.89 -14.17
CA ASP A 627 19.13 24.20 -13.32
C ASP A 627 19.48 24.98 -12.03
N THR A 628 19.26 26.30 -12.04
CA THR A 628 19.40 27.19 -10.89
C THR A 628 18.22 27.14 -9.92
N ASP A 629 17.10 26.51 -10.29
CA ASP A 629 15.95 26.37 -9.40
C ASP A 629 16.31 25.45 -8.21
N SER A 630 16.08 25.96 -7.01
CA SER A 630 16.10 25.15 -5.79
C SER A 630 14.91 24.17 -5.79
N TYR A 631 14.96 23.13 -4.94
CA TYR A 631 13.82 22.25 -4.74
C TYR A 631 12.54 23.03 -4.38
N PHE A 632 12.65 24.01 -3.48
CA PHE A 632 11.53 24.86 -3.09
C PHE A 632 10.97 25.68 -4.25
N THR A 633 11.84 26.26 -5.08
CA THR A 633 11.43 27.02 -6.27
C THR A 633 10.71 26.10 -7.27
N THR A 634 11.27 24.92 -7.54
CA THR A 634 10.67 23.92 -8.44
C THR A 634 9.33 23.42 -7.90
N PHE A 635 9.23 23.18 -6.60
CA PHE A 635 7.99 22.77 -5.93
C PHE A 635 6.87 23.80 -6.08
N ASN A 636 7.15 25.09 -5.83
CA ASN A 636 6.14 26.13 -5.98
C ASN A 636 5.68 26.30 -7.44
N LYS A 637 6.61 26.24 -8.41
CA LYS A 637 6.29 26.24 -9.84
C LYS A 637 5.41 25.03 -10.22
N ALA A 638 5.71 23.85 -9.68
CA ALA A 638 4.96 22.63 -9.95
C ALA A 638 3.55 22.64 -9.30
N LEU A 639 3.44 23.15 -8.07
CA LEU A 639 2.14 23.37 -7.43
C LEU A 639 1.28 24.31 -8.26
N LYS A 640 1.82 25.44 -8.71
CA LYS A 640 1.10 26.37 -9.58
C LYS A 640 0.56 25.66 -10.83
N LEU A 641 1.40 24.89 -11.52
CA LEU A 641 0.98 24.10 -12.68
C LEU A 641 -0.19 23.16 -12.37
N GLN A 642 -0.11 22.44 -11.25
CA GLN A 642 -1.17 21.53 -10.83
C GLN A 642 -2.51 22.28 -10.67
N LYS A 643 -2.51 23.49 -10.09
CA LYS A 643 -3.73 24.31 -9.96
C LYS A 643 -4.30 24.70 -11.32
N GLU A 644 -3.44 25.15 -12.23
CA GLU A 644 -3.85 25.46 -13.60
C GLU A 644 -4.53 24.26 -14.26
N GLN A 645 -3.97 23.05 -14.10
CA GLN A 645 -4.55 21.80 -14.60
C GLN A 645 -5.90 21.47 -13.95
N TYR A 646 -6.08 21.73 -12.65
CA TYR A 646 -7.38 21.55 -12.00
C TYR A 646 -8.43 22.50 -12.61
N PHE A 647 -8.11 23.77 -12.83
CA PHE A 647 -9.05 24.70 -13.48
C PHE A 647 -9.32 24.34 -14.94
N ASP A 648 -8.33 23.80 -15.66
CA ASP A 648 -8.51 23.26 -17.00
C ASP A 648 -9.48 22.07 -17.01
N HIS A 649 -9.45 21.23 -15.97
CA HIS A 649 -10.40 20.13 -15.83
C HIS A 649 -11.84 20.61 -15.66
N HIS A 650 -12.09 21.51 -14.71
CA HIS A 650 -13.45 22.01 -14.44
C HIS A 650 -14.05 22.82 -15.60
N SER A 651 -13.19 23.46 -16.39
CA SER A 651 -13.59 24.18 -17.61
C SER A 651 -13.71 23.26 -18.84
N GLY A 652 -13.46 21.96 -18.69
CA GLY A 652 -13.57 20.95 -19.74
C GLY A 652 -12.46 20.98 -20.80
N PHE A 653 -11.37 21.71 -20.56
CA PHE A 653 -10.17 21.65 -21.40
C PHE A 653 -9.31 20.41 -21.12
N LEU A 654 -9.42 19.85 -19.92
CA LEU A 654 -8.77 18.60 -19.52
C LEU A 654 -9.84 17.56 -19.13
N SER A 655 -9.86 16.41 -19.80
CA SER A 655 -10.89 15.38 -19.61
C SER A 655 -10.83 14.66 -18.26
N ILE A 656 -9.70 14.79 -17.54
CA ILE A 656 -9.43 14.08 -16.27
C ILE A 656 -8.92 15.07 -15.21
N ALA A 657 -9.26 14.88 -13.94
CA ALA A 657 -8.68 15.71 -12.88
C ALA A 657 -7.19 15.35 -12.67
N PRO A 658 -6.28 16.33 -12.44
CA PRO A 658 -4.88 16.08 -12.08
C PRO A 658 -4.78 15.61 -10.61
N ASP A 659 -5.33 14.42 -10.35
CA ASP A 659 -5.51 13.87 -9.03
C ASP A 659 -4.85 12.48 -8.92
N ILE A 660 -4.10 12.26 -7.84
CA ILE A 660 -3.44 10.98 -7.56
C ILE A 660 -4.46 9.84 -7.33
N ARG A 661 -5.72 10.14 -7.08
CA ARG A 661 -6.81 9.16 -6.95
C ARG A 661 -6.93 8.23 -8.15
N TYR A 662 -6.57 8.68 -9.36
CA TYR A 662 -6.51 7.81 -10.54
C TYR A 662 -5.49 6.67 -10.44
N LEU A 663 -4.49 6.82 -9.56
CA LEU A 663 -3.46 5.84 -9.24
C LEU A 663 -3.64 5.19 -7.86
N THR A 664 -4.67 5.56 -7.10
CA THR A 664 -4.77 5.18 -5.68
C THR A 664 -6.18 4.85 -5.18
N SER A 665 -7.23 5.06 -5.97
CA SER A 665 -8.63 4.92 -5.55
C SER A 665 -9.38 3.77 -6.22
N ALA A 666 -10.49 3.37 -5.60
CA ALA A 666 -11.41 2.36 -6.12
C ALA A 666 -12.00 2.75 -7.49
N LEU A 667 -12.28 1.75 -8.33
CA LEU A 667 -12.70 1.87 -9.74
C LEU A 667 -11.78 2.70 -10.65
N ARG A 668 -10.57 3.00 -10.18
CA ARG A 668 -9.47 3.55 -10.99
C ARG A 668 -8.45 2.44 -11.27
N ILE A 669 -7.37 2.80 -11.94
CA ILE A 669 -6.38 1.86 -12.49
C ILE A 669 -5.96 0.75 -11.50
N PRO A 670 -5.59 1.03 -10.24
CA PRO A 670 -5.16 -0.03 -9.31
C PRO A 670 -6.24 -1.04 -8.92
N PHE A 671 -7.52 -0.69 -9.12
CA PHE A 671 -8.66 -1.54 -8.77
C PHE A 671 -9.12 -2.41 -9.94
N ILE A 672 -8.75 -2.02 -11.17
CA ILE A 672 -8.95 -2.79 -12.40
C ILE A 672 -7.63 -3.49 -12.79
N ASP A 673 -6.86 -3.91 -11.78
CA ASP A 673 -5.56 -4.56 -11.90
C ASP A 673 -5.41 -5.61 -10.78
N ASP A 674 -4.44 -6.51 -10.88
CA ASP A 674 -4.19 -7.56 -9.87
C ASP A 674 -3.93 -6.91 -8.48
N PRO A 675 -4.45 -7.46 -7.36
CA PRO A 675 -5.18 -8.72 -7.22
C PRO A 675 -6.71 -8.58 -7.27
N TYR A 676 -7.24 -7.41 -7.61
CA TYR A 676 -8.69 -7.19 -7.63
C TYR A 676 -9.30 -7.65 -8.96
N PHE A 677 -8.62 -7.42 -10.07
CA PHE A 677 -9.16 -7.67 -11.39
C PHE A 677 -8.04 -7.95 -12.37
N ASP A 678 -8.18 -9.01 -13.14
CA ASP A 678 -7.23 -9.33 -14.20
C ASP A 678 -7.95 -10.00 -15.36
N SER A 679 -7.46 -9.78 -16.58
CA SER A 679 -8.04 -10.29 -17.81
C SER A 679 -8.05 -11.82 -17.83
N THR A 680 -7.10 -12.44 -17.12
CA THR A 680 -6.99 -13.89 -16.99
C THR A 680 -7.97 -14.49 -15.98
N TYR A 681 -8.60 -13.68 -15.12
CA TYR A 681 -9.58 -14.19 -14.15
C TYR A 681 -10.84 -14.68 -14.86
N PRO A 682 -11.37 -15.87 -14.46
CA PRO A 682 -12.69 -16.31 -14.87
C PRO A 682 -13.73 -15.21 -14.62
N LYS A 683 -14.73 -15.07 -15.49
CA LYS A 683 -15.71 -13.98 -15.40
C LYS A 683 -16.39 -13.89 -14.04
N TYR A 684 -16.74 -15.04 -13.46
CA TYR A 684 -17.35 -15.09 -12.12
C TYR A 684 -16.41 -14.55 -11.04
N ALA A 685 -15.10 -14.79 -11.15
CA ALA A 685 -14.11 -14.30 -10.19
C ALA A 685 -13.98 -12.78 -10.30
N ARG A 686 -13.89 -12.23 -11.53
CA ARG A 686 -13.93 -10.77 -11.76
C ARG A 686 -15.18 -10.12 -11.15
N ILE A 687 -16.35 -10.75 -11.34
CA ILE A 687 -17.60 -10.26 -10.75
C ILE A 687 -17.57 -10.29 -9.23
N ALA A 688 -17.15 -11.40 -8.63
CA ALA A 688 -17.04 -11.52 -7.18
C ALA A 688 -16.00 -10.57 -6.58
N SER A 689 -14.91 -10.28 -7.29
CA SER A 689 -13.84 -9.40 -6.83
C SER A 689 -14.22 -7.92 -6.90
N ILE A 690 -14.70 -7.38 -8.04
CA ILE A 690 -14.94 -5.92 -8.15
C ILE A 690 -16.41 -5.52 -8.32
N GLY A 691 -17.31 -6.49 -8.47
CA GLY A 691 -18.72 -6.20 -8.76
C GLY A 691 -19.43 -5.49 -7.62
N GLU A 692 -19.06 -5.79 -6.37
CA GLU A 692 -19.54 -5.07 -5.20
C GLU A 692 -19.19 -3.59 -5.30
N ALA A 693 -17.93 -3.25 -5.58
CA ALA A 693 -17.47 -1.88 -5.68
C ALA A 693 -18.09 -1.11 -6.85
N ILE A 694 -18.23 -1.74 -8.03
CA ILE A 694 -18.94 -1.11 -9.16
C ILE A 694 -20.39 -0.83 -8.78
N GLY A 695 -21.07 -1.81 -8.17
CA GLY A 695 -22.43 -1.64 -7.69
C GLY A 695 -22.55 -0.61 -6.56
N HIS A 696 -21.54 -0.49 -5.69
CA HIS A 696 -21.46 0.47 -4.60
C HIS A 696 -21.40 1.91 -5.12
N GLU A 697 -20.52 2.20 -6.08
CA GLU A 697 -20.43 3.54 -6.68
C GLU A 697 -21.71 3.92 -7.46
N MET A 698 -22.38 2.95 -8.11
CA MET A 698 -23.72 3.18 -8.67
C MET A 698 -24.77 3.38 -7.57
N GLY A 699 -24.63 2.65 -6.47
CA GLY A 699 -25.47 2.71 -5.27
C GLY A 699 -25.46 4.09 -4.62
N HIS A 700 -24.35 4.84 -4.69
CA HIS A 700 -24.30 6.23 -4.25
C HIS A 700 -25.29 7.14 -4.97
N GLY A 701 -25.67 6.82 -6.21
CA GLY A 701 -26.76 7.52 -6.90
C GLY A 701 -28.14 7.36 -6.25
N PHE A 702 -28.29 6.38 -5.35
CA PHE A 702 -29.54 5.99 -4.71
C PHE A 702 -29.42 5.81 -3.19
N ASP A 703 -28.32 6.26 -2.58
CA ASP A 703 -28.14 6.30 -1.13
C ASP A 703 -29.01 7.41 -0.50
N THR A 704 -28.93 7.57 0.82
CA THR A 704 -29.73 8.58 1.57
C THR A 704 -29.53 10.03 1.11
N THR A 705 -28.40 10.32 0.47
CA THR A 705 -28.06 11.65 -0.07
C THR A 705 -28.31 11.69 -1.57
N GLY A 706 -27.75 10.74 -2.32
CA GLY A 706 -27.84 10.69 -3.77
C GLY A 706 -29.26 10.53 -4.29
N ARG A 707 -30.17 9.92 -3.52
CA ARG A 707 -31.60 9.85 -3.88
C ARG A 707 -32.26 11.23 -4.05
N LYS A 708 -31.69 12.28 -3.44
CA LYS A 708 -32.20 13.67 -3.52
C LYS A 708 -31.73 14.42 -4.78
N LEU A 709 -30.85 13.79 -5.57
CA LEU A 709 -30.39 14.33 -6.85
C LEU A 709 -31.15 13.66 -7.99
N ASP A 710 -31.57 14.41 -8.99
CA ASP A 710 -32.21 13.87 -10.20
C ASP A 710 -31.18 13.22 -11.15
N GLU A 711 -31.62 12.81 -12.34
CA GLU A 711 -30.76 12.26 -13.39
C GLU A 711 -29.71 13.24 -13.96
N ASN A 712 -29.86 14.54 -13.69
CA ASN A 712 -28.95 15.60 -14.13
C ASN A 712 -28.01 16.05 -12.99
N GLY A 713 -28.17 15.49 -11.79
CA GLY A 713 -27.39 15.85 -10.60
C GLY A 713 -27.92 17.07 -9.86
N GLN A 714 -29.14 17.53 -10.13
CA GLN A 714 -29.76 18.67 -9.46
C GLN A 714 -30.57 18.22 -8.24
N GLU A 715 -30.54 19.02 -7.17
CA GLU A 715 -31.35 18.75 -5.97
C GLU A 715 -32.84 18.90 -6.29
N TYR A 716 -33.57 17.79 -6.24
CA TYR A 716 -34.98 17.73 -6.61
C TYR A 716 -35.61 16.50 -5.94
N ASP A 717 -36.74 16.69 -5.25
CA ASP A 717 -37.48 15.57 -4.66
C ASP A 717 -38.35 14.91 -5.72
N TRP A 718 -37.84 13.83 -6.31
CA TRP A 718 -38.52 13.05 -7.35
C TRP A 718 -39.17 11.76 -6.84
N TRP A 719 -39.13 11.52 -5.53
CA TRP A 719 -39.72 10.34 -4.90
C TRP A 719 -41.16 10.64 -4.49
N ALA A 720 -42.06 9.67 -4.67
CA ALA A 720 -43.37 9.76 -4.02
C ALA A 720 -43.17 9.75 -2.50
N SER A 721 -43.99 10.51 -1.75
CA SER A 721 -43.83 10.61 -0.29
C SER A 721 -43.83 9.25 0.42
N GLY A 722 -44.71 8.34 0.00
CA GLY A 722 -44.75 6.97 0.55
C GLY A 722 -43.50 6.14 0.24
N ASP A 723 -42.82 6.38 -0.89
CA ASP A 723 -41.54 5.73 -1.19
C ASP A 723 -40.40 6.32 -0.35
N SER A 724 -40.42 7.63 -0.12
CA SER A 724 -39.46 8.29 0.79
C SER A 724 -39.58 7.73 2.22
N ASP A 725 -40.80 7.63 2.74
CA ASP A 725 -41.05 7.09 4.09
C ASP A 725 -40.60 5.62 4.22
N GLU A 726 -40.89 4.79 3.20
CA GLU A 726 -40.47 3.38 3.20
C GLU A 726 -38.96 3.23 3.05
N TYR A 727 -38.30 4.07 2.22
CA TYR A 727 -36.85 4.10 2.12
C TYR A 727 -36.21 4.49 3.45
N ASP A 728 -36.69 5.55 4.10
CA ASP A 728 -36.16 6.02 5.37
C ASP A 728 -36.36 4.97 6.48
N ARG A 729 -37.48 4.24 6.47
CA ARG A 729 -37.71 3.09 7.35
C ARG A 729 -36.71 1.95 7.10
N LYS A 730 -36.40 1.65 5.84
CA LYS A 730 -35.40 0.63 5.47
C LYS A 730 -33.98 1.08 5.84
N ALA A 731 -33.64 2.35 5.64
CA ALA A 731 -32.35 2.93 6.06
C ALA A 731 -32.20 2.92 7.58
N GLN A 732 -33.26 3.21 8.33
CA GLN A 732 -33.26 3.13 9.79
C GLN A 732 -32.96 1.70 10.28
N CYS A 733 -33.40 0.66 9.55
CA CYS A 733 -33.03 -0.72 9.87
C CYS A 733 -31.50 -0.92 9.86
N LEU A 734 -30.80 -0.37 8.86
CA LEU A 734 -29.34 -0.46 8.74
C LEU A 734 -28.63 0.36 9.83
N ILE A 735 -29.14 1.56 10.15
CA ILE A 735 -28.65 2.38 11.26
C ILE A 735 -28.74 1.58 12.56
N ASP A 736 -29.90 0.99 12.84
CA ASP A 736 -30.12 0.18 14.04
C ASP A 736 -29.20 -1.04 14.07
N GLN A 737 -28.99 -1.70 12.92
CA GLN A 737 -28.10 -2.84 12.82
C GLN A 737 -26.66 -2.46 13.17
N TYR A 738 -26.14 -1.36 12.61
CA TYR A 738 -24.77 -0.90 12.87
C TYR A 738 -24.58 -0.39 14.29
N ASN A 739 -25.57 0.33 14.83
CA ASN A 739 -25.57 0.81 16.21
C ASN A 739 -25.55 -0.31 17.25
N ASN A 740 -25.96 -1.53 16.88
CA ASN A 740 -25.96 -2.70 17.75
C ASN A 740 -24.91 -3.74 17.32
N TYR A 741 -24.00 -3.38 16.42
CA TYR A 741 -22.97 -4.27 15.94
C TYR A 741 -21.76 -4.22 16.87
N ASP A 742 -21.45 -5.35 17.50
CA ASP A 742 -20.25 -5.53 18.31
C ASP A 742 -19.03 -5.72 17.40
N ASP A 743 -18.39 -4.61 17.02
CA ASP A 743 -17.18 -4.67 16.19
C ASP A 743 -16.01 -5.31 16.96
N PRO A 744 -15.37 -6.37 16.44
CA PRO A 744 -14.33 -7.08 17.17
C PRO A 744 -13.01 -6.30 17.33
N ASP A 745 -12.78 -5.25 16.53
CA ASP A 745 -11.59 -4.40 16.64
C ASP A 745 -11.76 -3.36 17.76
N PHE A 746 -12.98 -2.83 17.94
CA PHE A 746 -13.27 -1.71 18.85
C PHE A 746 -14.08 -2.07 20.10
N GLY A 747 -14.79 -3.19 20.10
CA GLY A 747 -15.48 -3.75 21.27
C GLY A 747 -16.68 -2.95 21.79
N ILE A 748 -17.22 -2.00 21.02
CA ILE A 748 -18.42 -1.21 21.36
C ILE A 748 -19.25 -0.82 20.12
N ASN A 749 -20.46 -0.32 20.39
CA ASN A 749 -21.40 0.21 19.40
C ASN A 749 -20.86 1.46 18.68
N LEU A 750 -20.86 1.40 17.35
CA LEU A 750 -20.45 2.46 16.44
C LEU A 750 -21.65 3.35 16.05
N ASN A 751 -21.42 4.39 15.24
CA ASN A 751 -22.47 5.34 14.86
C ASN A 751 -23.01 5.05 13.44
N GLY A 752 -24.22 4.51 13.35
CA GLY A 752 -24.87 4.16 12.09
C GLY A 752 -25.38 5.37 11.32
N SER A 753 -25.67 6.48 12.01
CA SER A 753 -26.17 7.70 11.37
C SER A 753 -25.10 8.39 10.52
N THR A 754 -23.82 8.27 10.89
CA THR A 754 -22.71 8.82 10.09
C THR A 754 -22.34 7.92 8.90
N THR A 755 -22.63 6.61 8.98
CA THR A 755 -22.21 5.62 7.98
C THR A 755 -23.31 5.18 7.02
N ILE A 756 -24.57 5.58 7.25
CA ILE A 756 -25.73 5.10 6.48
C ILE A 756 -25.62 5.29 4.97
N LYS A 757 -24.99 6.40 4.55
CA LYS A 757 -24.75 6.67 3.12
C LYS A 757 -23.93 5.54 2.47
N GLU A 758 -22.85 5.14 3.11
CA GLU A 758 -21.95 4.08 2.64
C GLU A 758 -22.58 2.68 2.81
N MET A 759 -23.28 2.42 3.91
CA MET A 759 -23.98 1.13 4.11
C MET A 759 -25.09 0.90 3.08
N ALA A 760 -25.81 1.95 2.69
CA ALA A 760 -26.82 1.84 1.65
C ALA A 760 -26.18 1.48 0.30
N ALA A 761 -25.07 2.12 -0.05
CA ALA A 761 -24.29 1.80 -1.24
C ALA A 761 -23.75 0.35 -1.21
N ASP A 762 -23.26 -0.14 -0.06
CA ASP A 762 -22.81 -1.53 0.12
C ASP A 762 -23.91 -2.55 -0.15
N ILE A 763 -25.08 -2.36 0.47
CA ILE A 763 -26.22 -3.28 0.33
C ILE A 763 -26.72 -3.32 -1.10
N ILE A 764 -26.80 -2.16 -1.78
CA ILE A 764 -27.15 -2.08 -3.20
C ILE A 764 -26.08 -2.80 -4.03
N GLY A 765 -24.82 -2.48 -3.79
CA GLY A 765 -23.69 -2.95 -4.56
C GLY A 765 -23.52 -4.46 -4.53
N ILE A 766 -23.49 -5.06 -3.34
CA ILE A 766 -23.37 -6.51 -3.18
C ILE A 766 -24.56 -7.25 -3.78
N SER A 767 -25.77 -6.70 -3.66
CA SER A 767 -27.00 -7.33 -4.14
C SER A 767 -27.01 -7.38 -5.67
N VAL A 768 -26.63 -6.29 -6.33
CA VAL A 768 -26.53 -6.23 -7.80
C VAL A 768 -25.36 -7.08 -8.29
N SER A 769 -24.23 -7.08 -7.57
CA SER A 769 -23.08 -7.92 -7.88
C SER A 769 -23.45 -9.41 -7.86
N LEU A 770 -24.08 -9.90 -6.79
CA LEU A 770 -24.50 -11.29 -6.68
C LEU A 770 -25.53 -11.65 -7.76
N LYS A 771 -26.50 -10.79 -8.04
CA LYS A 771 -27.47 -10.99 -9.14
C LYS A 771 -26.78 -11.07 -10.50
N THR A 772 -25.68 -10.34 -10.70
CA THR A 772 -24.87 -10.38 -11.93
C THR A 772 -24.04 -11.66 -11.99
N TYR A 773 -23.43 -12.07 -10.87
CA TYR A 773 -22.69 -13.32 -10.71
C TYR A 773 -23.55 -14.54 -11.04
N ASN A 774 -24.78 -14.57 -10.55
CA ASN A 774 -25.73 -15.67 -10.79
C ASN A 774 -26.18 -15.82 -12.25
N LYS A 775 -25.86 -14.84 -13.12
CA LYS A 775 -26.10 -14.93 -14.57
C LYS A 775 -24.94 -15.58 -15.34
N VAL A 776 -23.80 -15.85 -14.68
CA VAL A 776 -22.62 -16.42 -15.32
C VAL A 776 -22.84 -17.90 -15.63
N ASP A 777 -22.43 -18.31 -16.84
CA ASP A 777 -22.44 -19.70 -17.28
C ASP A 777 -21.12 -20.38 -16.89
N PHE A 778 -21.08 -20.99 -15.70
CA PHE A 778 -19.88 -21.62 -15.13
C PHE A 778 -19.28 -22.72 -16.00
N PHE A 779 -20.07 -23.35 -16.88
CA PHE A 779 -19.59 -24.38 -17.81
C PHE A 779 -18.62 -23.83 -18.86
N LYS A 780 -18.65 -22.52 -19.12
CA LYS A 780 -17.75 -21.85 -20.07
C LYS A 780 -16.52 -21.27 -19.42
N GLU A 781 -16.49 -21.22 -18.09
CA GLU A 781 -15.43 -20.57 -17.31
C GLU A 781 -14.50 -21.63 -16.69
N PRO A 782 -13.18 -21.37 -16.64
CA PRO A 782 -12.27 -22.21 -15.89
C PRO A 782 -12.49 -22.06 -14.38
N SER A 783 -12.23 -23.12 -13.60
CA SER A 783 -12.24 -23.05 -12.14
C SER A 783 -10.99 -22.36 -11.59
N ILE A 784 -11.08 -21.80 -10.38
CA ILE A 784 -9.89 -21.44 -9.60
C ILE A 784 -9.29 -22.74 -9.04
N PHE A 785 -7.97 -22.88 -9.14
CA PHE A 785 -7.25 -24.04 -8.62
C PHE A 785 -7.53 -24.27 -7.13
N GLY A 786 -7.86 -25.52 -6.77
CA GLY A 786 -8.19 -25.91 -5.39
C GLY A 786 -9.63 -25.58 -4.95
N PHE A 787 -10.43 -24.99 -5.85
CA PHE A 787 -11.83 -24.63 -5.64
C PHE A 787 -12.76 -25.21 -6.71
N GLU A 788 -12.33 -26.26 -7.42
CA GLU A 788 -13.07 -26.94 -8.49
C GLU A 788 -14.42 -27.51 -8.01
N ASP A 789 -14.45 -27.99 -6.76
CA ASP A 789 -15.64 -28.60 -6.13
C ASP A 789 -16.40 -27.62 -5.22
N GLU A 790 -15.98 -26.35 -5.15
CA GLU A 790 -16.64 -25.37 -4.28
C GLU A 790 -17.93 -24.86 -4.94
N LYS A 791 -18.98 -24.68 -4.12
CA LYS A 791 -20.25 -24.14 -4.64
C LYS A 791 -20.05 -22.70 -5.11
N PRO A 792 -20.57 -22.30 -6.29
CA PRO A 792 -20.47 -20.93 -6.80
C PRO A 792 -20.87 -19.88 -5.77
N ASP A 793 -22.00 -20.06 -5.09
CA ASP A 793 -22.48 -19.09 -4.09
C ASP A 793 -21.49 -18.91 -2.93
N LYS A 794 -20.85 -19.99 -2.45
CA LYS A 794 -19.83 -19.88 -1.40
C LYS A 794 -18.58 -19.17 -1.91
N LEU A 795 -18.18 -19.49 -3.14
CA LEU A 795 -17.00 -18.91 -3.78
C LEU A 795 -17.18 -17.40 -3.99
N PHE A 796 -18.38 -16.94 -4.37
CA PHE A 796 -18.70 -15.51 -4.45
C PHE A 796 -18.39 -14.79 -3.13
N PHE A 797 -18.99 -15.24 -2.02
CA PHE A 797 -18.81 -14.57 -0.73
C PHE A 797 -17.36 -14.63 -0.22
N HIS A 798 -16.65 -15.74 -0.45
CA HIS A 798 -15.23 -15.82 -0.10
C HIS A 798 -14.40 -14.79 -0.87
N ILE A 799 -14.52 -14.73 -2.19
CA ILE A 799 -13.75 -13.79 -3.02
C ILE A 799 -14.10 -12.35 -2.64
N THR A 800 -15.38 -12.01 -2.48
CA THR A 800 -15.77 -10.65 -2.12
C THR A 800 -15.26 -10.25 -0.73
N ALA A 801 -15.26 -11.16 0.24
CA ALA A 801 -14.70 -10.87 1.57
C ALA A 801 -13.18 -10.65 1.56
N LEU A 802 -12.43 -11.27 0.63
CA LEU A 802 -10.98 -11.09 0.54
C LEU A 802 -10.57 -9.63 0.32
N ASN A 803 -11.38 -8.86 -0.40
CA ASN A 803 -11.12 -7.44 -0.68
C ASN A 803 -11.01 -6.59 0.57
N TRP A 804 -11.67 -7.03 1.64
CA TRP A 804 -11.76 -6.35 2.93
C TRP A 804 -10.70 -6.84 3.92
N CYS A 805 -9.96 -7.91 3.61
CA CYS A 805 -8.91 -8.43 4.49
C CYS A 805 -7.83 -7.37 4.72
N ARG A 806 -7.54 -7.13 6.00
CA ARG A 806 -6.55 -6.17 6.47
C ARG A 806 -6.08 -6.57 7.87
N ALA A 807 -4.96 -5.99 8.32
CA ALA A 807 -4.57 -6.12 9.72
C ALA A 807 -5.61 -5.46 10.63
N ARG A 808 -5.62 -5.85 11.91
CA ARG A 808 -6.48 -5.26 12.93
C ARG A 808 -6.37 -3.74 12.91
N ASP A 809 -7.50 -3.06 12.88
CA ASP A 809 -7.52 -1.59 12.91
C ASP A 809 -7.00 -1.08 14.26
N THR A 810 -6.18 -0.04 14.23
CA THR A 810 -5.58 0.60 15.42
C THR A 810 -5.96 2.07 15.54
N THR A 811 -6.86 2.55 14.66
CA THR A 811 -7.42 3.89 14.72
C THR A 811 -8.07 4.13 16.09
N PRO A 812 -7.93 5.32 16.70
CA PRO A 812 -8.64 5.62 17.94
C PRO A 812 -10.15 5.54 17.76
N LEU A 813 -10.86 4.98 18.74
CA LEU A 813 -12.31 4.86 18.72
C LEU A 813 -13.02 6.20 18.44
N ALA A 814 -12.55 7.30 19.04
CA ALA A 814 -13.12 8.64 18.82
C ALA A 814 -13.10 9.05 17.33
N THR A 815 -12.04 8.70 16.60
CA THR A 815 -11.94 8.93 15.16
C THR A 815 -12.90 8.03 14.40
N GLN A 816 -12.99 6.74 14.77
CA GLN A 816 -13.89 5.79 14.12
C GLN A 816 -15.37 6.15 14.30
N LEU A 817 -15.76 6.72 15.44
CA LEU A 817 -17.13 7.19 15.70
C LEU A 817 -17.55 8.37 14.81
N THR A 818 -16.60 9.09 14.23
CA THR A 818 -16.82 10.17 13.27
C THR A 818 -16.55 9.77 11.82
N ALA A 819 -16.14 8.52 11.59
CA ALA A 819 -15.83 8.04 10.25
C ALA A 819 -17.11 7.90 9.41
N VAL A 820 -17.00 8.29 8.15
CA VAL A 820 -18.11 8.18 7.19
C VAL A 820 -18.28 6.75 6.65
N HIS A 821 -17.24 5.93 6.71
CA HIS A 821 -17.29 4.53 6.28
C HIS A 821 -17.43 3.57 7.47
N PRO A 822 -18.24 2.50 7.33
CA PRO A 822 -18.22 1.39 8.26
C PRO A 822 -16.85 0.72 8.33
N THR A 823 -16.61 -0.03 9.41
CA THR A 823 -15.41 -0.87 9.54
C THR A 823 -15.43 -1.98 8.49
N ALA A 824 -14.25 -2.43 8.04
CA ALA A 824 -14.15 -3.53 7.07
C ALA A 824 -14.85 -4.81 7.58
N ASN A 825 -14.83 -5.04 8.89
CA ASN A 825 -15.53 -6.17 9.49
C ASN A 825 -17.05 -6.08 9.28
N PHE A 826 -17.64 -4.91 9.50
CA PHE A 826 -19.07 -4.71 9.23
C PHE A 826 -19.40 -4.78 7.73
N ARG A 827 -18.55 -4.22 6.85
CA ARG A 827 -18.77 -4.27 5.40
C ARG A 827 -18.79 -5.71 4.85
N VAL A 828 -18.18 -6.66 5.56
CA VAL A 828 -18.36 -8.10 5.30
C VAL A 828 -19.49 -8.68 6.13
N ASN A 829 -19.35 -8.70 7.46
CA ASN A 829 -20.26 -9.44 8.34
C ASN A 829 -21.66 -8.82 8.41
N GLY A 830 -21.74 -7.51 8.63
CA GLY A 830 -23.01 -6.78 8.73
C GLY A 830 -23.80 -6.81 7.43
N VAL A 831 -23.11 -6.60 6.30
CA VAL A 831 -23.70 -6.64 4.97
C VAL A 831 -24.15 -8.05 4.61
N PHE A 832 -23.30 -9.07 4.74
CA PHE A 832 -23.64 -10.44 4.34
C PHE A 832 -24.69 -11.07 5.27
N ALA A 833 -24.74 -10.67 6.55
CA ALA A 833 -25.79 -11.10 7.48
C ALA A 833 -27.20 -10.71 7.00
N ASN A 834 -27.34 -9.65 6.19
CA ASN A 834 -28.61 -9.26 5.58
C ASN A 834 -29.01 -10.11 4.37
N MET A 835 -28.09 -10.91 3.82
CA MET A 835 -28.34 -11.67 2.59
C MET A 835 -28.85 -13.07 2.92
N LYS A 836 -30.04 -13.42 2.41
CA LYS A 836 -30.59 -14.78 2.53
C LYS A 836 -29.71 -15.81 1.81
N SER A 837 -29.20 -15.45 0.64
CA SER A 837 -28.29 -16.27 -0.16
C SER A 837 -27.00 -16.62 0.58
N PHE A 838 -26.46 -15.72 1.41
CA PHE A 838 -25.29 -16.02 2.26
C PHE A 838 -25.63 -17.12 3.27
N ALA A 839 -26.71 -16.93 4.02
CA ALA A 839 -27.12 -17.90 5.04
C ALA A 839 -27.42 -19.28 4.44
N GLU A 840 -28.00 -19.33 3.24
CA GLU A 840 -28.24 -20.58 2.50
C GLU A 840 -26.93 -21.21 2.00
N ALA A 841 -26.01 -20.41 1.45
CA ALA A 841 -24.71 -20.90 0.95
C ALA A 841 -23.90 -21.59 2.05
N PHE A 842 -23.89 -21.03 3.27
CA PHE A 842 -23.12 -21.56 4.41
C PHE A 842 -23.95 -22.40 5.39
N ASN A 843 -25.24 -22.60 5.12
CA ASN A 843 -26.18 -23.29 6.01
C ASN A 843 -26.22 -22.70 7.43
N CYS A 844 -26.25 -21.37 7.54
CA CYS A 844 -26.22 -20.71 8.83
C CYS A 844 -27.56 -20.85 9.59
N PRO A 845 -27.55 -21.32 10.86
CA PRO A 845 -28.76 -21.42 11.66
C PRO A 845 -29.42 -20.04 11.87
N VAL A 846 -30.76 -20.00 11.84
CA VAL A 846 -31.50 -18.77 12.13
C VAL A 846 -31.18 -18.28 13.55
N GLY A 847 -30.77 -17.02 13.67
CA GLY A 847 -30.35 -16.40 14.92
C GLY A 847 -28.85 -16.47 15.18
N SER A 848 -28.05 -17.12 14.33
CA SER A 848 -26.59 -16.93 14.38
C SER A 848 -26.23 -15.49 14.00
N PRO A 849 -25.04 -14.98 14.38
CA PRO A 849 -24.62 -13.62 14.04
C PRO A 849 -24.70 -13.30 12.54
N MET A 850 -24.35 -14.27 11.69
CA MET A 850 -24.41 -14.13 10.23
C MET A 850 -25.77 -14.53 9.62
N ASN A 851 -26.76 -14.90 10.43
CA ASN A 851 -28.13 -15.14 9.98
C ASN A 851 -29.16 -14.60 10.99
N PRO A 852 -29.17 -13.29 11.26
CA PRO A 852 -30.10 -12.67 12.19
C PRO A 852 -31.55 -12.85 11.73
N LYS A 853 -32.48 -12.91 12.69
CA LYS A 853 -33.91 -13.02 12.42
C LYS A 853 -34.46 -11.80 11.66
N LYS A 854 -33.97 -10.61 12.00
CA LYS A 854 -34.27 -9.35 11.31
C LYS A 854 -33.14 -9.07 10.33
N LYS A 855 -33.46 -9.06 9.04
CA LYS A 855 -32.55 -8.66 7.95
C LYS A 855 -33.01 -7.33 7.39
N CYS A 856 -32.08 -6.46 7.05
CA CYS A 856 -32.35 -5.16 6.44
C CYS A 856 -32.14 -5.26 4.93
N GLU A 857 -33.04 -4.67 4.15
CA GLU A 857 -32.99 -4.68 2.69
C GLU A 857 -33.43 -3.32 2.13
N LEU A 858 -32.84 -2.91 1.00
CA LEU A 858 -33.23 -1.70 0.29
C LEU A 858 -34.13 -2.01 -0.92
N PHE A 859 -33.70 -2.84 -1.87
CA PHE A 859 -34.40 -3.10 -3.14
C PHE A 859 -34.61 -4.57 -3.48
#